data_AF-A0A7E4VNK6-F1
#
_entry.id   AF-A0A7E4VNK6-F1
#
_cell.length_a   1.000
_cell.length_b   1.000
_cell.length_c   1.000
_cell.angle_alpha   90.00
_cell.angle_beta   90.00
_cell.angle_gamma   90.00
#
_symmetry.space_group_name_H-M   'P 1'
#
loop_
_entity.id
_entity.type
_entity.pdbx_description
1 polymer ?
#
loop_
_entity_poly.entity_id
_entity_poly.type
_entity_poly.pdbx_seq_one_letter_code
_entity_poly.pdbx_strand_id
1 'polypeptide(L)'
;MASTDVECTAIDDYDFAELSLLSTSTANDQLGSEFEKIRSARQAVEDFISENEDDEDLGELIDARSSLTVDKPVVPQVQDPASALFFSVTTDEDAEVQGEFIKERPGALRFKLKFLDFIIEQKQPADESSPQELHVYAEAREPNVEWRFMVQLRVLTSQVNYPLRVVDYDVFEFNTRSRPLILVNKATNLNHIRIEMRYVQQFYEKLPNFDIDLHGADVLLDFNDGLLPMRAHSALLALYSAKIAKMIEKYDTPEFIATGGTPVLMMTECDRSEFLEVLFHMYSTNRPLWADFRRLTKGAVAYQVLPILEKLITHMLDFDMPVMAKLHEALKLGLDDAARELAFMAEKLGIWTYVIGTGMDPKKEFGEEAYRNLICPSIVLAKRSPRHVRIRQVNELPYNLTNPTPLEKAFAVPLVVSGKTYYVNKGILKLYNDSEFGRGNNGELYPRITVELKKYLEAHDMPLQIVIEVMLNFMNPMQRHVRIEFVRPIIILAAEHKMPRLLREMEKILVDEPPMTPELLLNHFELGAKYNFANLTGQSLLRIEANYLSVAHRMIDLPAFKTLSSDLQALIMDRISSGWAQTSWRLANSVPTRKIRRFVNEDDGGPSNHDADLATFNDINSMCAFGEPQDVRDFEETAVSPVRSRH
;
A
#
# COMPACT_ATOMS: atom_id res chain seq x y z
N MET A 1 -78.63 -17.70 26.79
CA MET A 1 -78.20 -16.33 26.42
C MET A 1 -77.61 -15.70 27.66
N ALA A 2 -76.43 -15.08 27.54
CA ALA A 2 -75.59 -14.50 28.61
C ALA A 2 -74.95 -15.57 29.53
N SER A 3 -73.66 -15.89 29.41
CA SER A 3 -72.45 -15.14 29.82
C SER A 3 -72.36 -14.90 31.32
N THR A 4 -71.54 -15.69 32.00
CA THR A 4 -70.72 -15.33 33.17
C THR A 4 -69.89 -16.54 33.62
N ASP A 5 -68.62 -16.26 33.92
CA ASP A 5 -67.74 -16.85 34.93
C ASP A 5 -67.68 -18.38 35.13
N VAL A 6 -66.47 -18.93 34.95
CA VAL A 6 -65.97 -19.98 35.84
C VAL A 6 -64.53 -19.66 36.22
N GLU A 7 -64.32 -19.49 37.53
CA GLU A 7 -63.04 -19.36 38.22
C GLU A 7 -62.25 -20.68 38.24
N CYS A 8 -60.93 -20.52 38.10
CA CYS A 8 -59.81 -21.18 38.80
C CYS A 8 -59.92 -22.63 39.30
N THR A 9 -58.96 -23.46 38.87
CA THR A 9 -57.94 -24.21 39.66
C THR A 9 -57.45 -25.40 38.82
N ALA A 10 -56.22 -25.91 38.84
CA ALA A 10 -54.89 -25.44 39.21
C ALA A 10 -53.91 -26.58 38.76
N ILE A 11 -52.62 -26.25 38.67
CA ILE A 11 -51.45 -27.14 38.86
C ILE A 11 -50.82 -27.77 37.60
N ASP A 12 -49.66 -27.19 37.32
CA ASP A 12 -48.36 -27.71 36.84
C ASP A 12 -48.22 -28.38 35.47
N ASP A 13 -47.36 -27.78 34.63
CA ASP A 13 -46.38 -28.50 33.83
C ASP A 13 -45.14 -27.62 33.55
N TYR A 14 -44.00 -28.09 34.05
CA TYR A 14 -42.66 -27.81 33.51
C TYR A 14 -42.48 -28.70 32.26
N ASP A 15 -42.13 -28.15 31.11
CA ASP A 15 -40.73 -28.19 30.64
C ASP A 15 -40.55 -27.51 29.27
N PHE A 16 -39.53 -26.67 29.24
CA PHE A 16 -38.99 -25.93 28.10
C PHE A 16 -38.05 -26.86 27.31
N ALA A 17 -38.51 -27.48 26.22
CA ALA A 17 -37.66 -27.95 25.10
C ALA A 17 -38.51 -28.71 24.07
N GLU A 18 -39.02 -28.04 23.02
CA GLU A 18 -39.28 -28.59 21.68
C GLU A 18 -40.09 -27.62 20.80
N LEU A 19 -39.61 -26.40 20.54
CA LEU A 19 -40.19 -25.53 19.50
C LEU A 19 -39.13 -24.62 18.86
N SER A 20 -38.05 -25.22 18.32
CA SER A 20 -37.02 -24.50 17.55
C SER A 20 -36.62 -25.17 16.23
N LEU A 21 -37.53 -25.88 15.54
CA LEU A 21 -37.16 -26.61 14.31
C LEU A 21 -38.16 -26.55 13.14
N LEU A 22 -39.13 -25.64 13.13
CA LEU A 22 -40.09 -25.52 12.00
C LEU A 22 -40.33 -24.06 11.60
N SER A 23 -39.45 -23.49 10.78
CA SER A 23 -39.82 -22.37 9.89
C SER A 23 -38.91 -22.09 8.68
N THR A 24 -37.86 -22.89 8.41
CA THR A 24 -36.96 -22.66 7.25
C THR A 24 -37.13 -23.64 6.08
N SER A 25 -37.85 -24.76 6.22
CA SER A 25 -37.99 -25.74 5.11
C SER A 25 -39.15 -25.42 4.16
N THR A 26 -40.28 -24.91 4.67
CA THR A 26 -41.49 -24.68 3.86
C THR A 26 -41.35 -23.51 2.86
N ALA A 27 -40.47 -22.54 3.12
CA ALA A 27 -40.18 -21.45 2.19
C ALA A 27 -39.26 -21.88 1.04
N ASN A 28 -38.29 -22.75 1.30
CA ASN A 28 -37.38 -23.30 0.27
C ASN A 28 -38.11 -24.29 -0.66
N ASP A 29 -39.04 -25.09 -0.13
CA ASP A 29 -39.82 -26.04 -0.94
C ASP A 29 -40.83 -25.33 -1.87
N GLN A 30 -41.38 -24.18 -1.46
CA GLN A 30 -42.27 -23.37 -2.30
C GLN A 30 -41.51 -22.65 -3.43
N LEU A 31 -40.31 -22.13 -3.17
CA LEU A 31 -39.42 -21.54 -4.18
C LEU A 31 -38.97 -22.58 -5.22
N GLY A 32 -38.58 -23.79 -4.79
CA GLY A 32 -38.21 -24.87 -5.69
C GLY A 32 -39.34 -25.31 -6.64
N SER A 33 -40.60 -25.34 -6.15
CA SER A 33 -41.76 -25.70 -6.98
C SER A 33 -42.11 -24.63 -8.03
N GLU A 34 -41.86 -23.35 -7.74
CA GLU A 34 -42.06 -22.24 -8.69
C GLU A 34 -40.99 -22.26 -9.80
N PHE A 35 -39.73 -22.54 -9.46
CA PHE A 35 -38.64 -22.66 -10.44
C PHE A 35 -38.87 -23.81 -11.44
N GLU A 36 -39.38 -24.95 -10.99
CA GLU A 36 -39.63 -26.09 -11.88
C GLU A 36 -40.82 -25.83 -12.83
N LYS A 37 -41.82 -25.03 -12.41
CA LYS A 37 -42.90 -24.55 -13.28
C LYS A 37 -42.40 -23.58 -14.33
N ILE A 38 -41.51 -22.66 -13.96
CA ILE A 38 -40.91 -21.68 -14.91
C ILE A 38 -40.01 -22.40 -15.93
N ARG A 39 -39.21 -23.38 -15.48
CA ARG A 39 -38.39 -24.21 -16.37
C ARG A 39 -39.23 -25.02 -17.35
N SER A 40 -40.34 -25.61 -16.88
CA SER A 40 -41.28 -26.35 -17.73
C SER A 40 -41.99 -25.43 -18.74
N ALA A 41 -42.35 -24.22 -18.34
CA ALA A 41 -42.94 -23.23 -19.24
C ALA A 41 -41.95 -22.75 -20.31
N ARG A 42 -40.66 -22.60 -19.96
CA ARG A 42 -39.61 -22.23 -20.91
C ARG A 42 -39.34 -23.33 -21.94
N GLN A 43 -39.27 -24.58 -21.51
CA GLN A 43 -39.11 -25.71 -22.43
C GLN A 43 -40.28 -25.80 -23.39
N ALA A 44 -41.52 -25.60 -22.92
CA ALA A 44 -42.71 -25.58 -23.77
C ALA A 44 -42.70 -24.46 -24.82
N VAL A 45 -42.11 -23.29 -24.50
CA VAL A 45 -41.95 -22.18 -25.46
C VAL A 45 -40.83 -22.47 -26.46
N GLU A 46 -39.73 -23.08 -26.03
CA GLU A 46 -38.63 -23.48 -26.92
C GLU A 46 -39.07 -24.59 -27.90
N ASP A 47 -39.82 -25.57 -27.40
CA ASP A 47 -40.40 -26.64 -28.23
C ASP A 47 -41.39 -26.05 -29.25
N PHE A 48 -42.25 -25.11 -28.83
CA PHE A 48 -43.23 -24.45 -29.71
C PHE A 48 -42.59 -23.56 -30.79
N ILE A 49 -41.48 -22.87 -30.48
CA ILE A 49 -40.74 -22.06 -31.47
C ILE A 49 -40.03 -22.97 -32.47
N SER A 50 -39.45 -24.09 -32.01
CA SER A 50 -38.77 -25.05 -32.88
C SER A 50 -39.72 -25.76 -33.85
N GLU A 51 -40.99 -25.90 -33.48
CA GLU A 51 -42.03 -26.52 -34.32
C GLU A 51 -42.64 -25.57 -35.36
N ASN A 52 -42.42 -24.24 -35.24
CA ASN A 52 -43.07 -23.22 -36.07
C ASN A 52 -42.08 -22.20 -36.70
N GLU A 53 -40.83 -22.63 -36.98
CA GLU A 53 -39.73 -21.77 -37.48
C GLU A 53 -40.02 -21.03 -38.82
N ASP A 54 -41.06 -21.41 -39.56
CA ASP A 54 -41.40 -20.85 -40.88
C ASP A 54 -42.54 -19.82 -40.90
N ASP A 55 -43.10 -19.42 -39.75
CA ASP A 55 -44.20 -18.43 -39.67
C ASP A 55 -43.70 -16.99 -39.47
N GLU A 56 -44.09 -16.06 -40.35
CA GLU A 56 -43.65 -14.65 -40.37
C GLU A 56 -44.17 -13.79 -39.20
N ASP A 57 -45.07 -14.30 -38.35
CA ASP A 57 -45.68 -13.60 -37.21
C ASP A 57 -45.01 -13.92 -35.85
N LEU A 58 -43.73 -14.35 -35.85
CA LEU A 58 -42.97 -14.70 -34.63
C LEU A 58 -42.49 -13.49 -33.79
N GLY A 59 -42.79 -12.26 -34.21
CA GLY A 59 -42.32 -11.02 -33.59
C GLY A 59 -42.75 -10.81 -32.14
N GLU A 60 -44.01 -11.15 -31.79
CA GLU A 60 -44.53 -10.96 -30.43
C GLU A 60 -44.01 -12.02 -29.42
N LEU A 61 -43.60 -13.21 -29.89
CA LEU A 61 -43.04 -14.28 -29.05
C LEU A 61 -41.55 -14.07 -28.73
N ILE A 62 -40.80 -13.40 -29.62
CA ILE A 62 -39.41 -12.98 -29.36
C ILE A 62 -39.38 -11.85 -28.32
N ASP A 63 -40.37 -10.97 -28.30
CA ASP A 63 -40.53 -9.97 -27.24
C ASP A 63 -40.91 -10.62 -25.90
N ALA A 64 -41.74 -11.67 -25.89
CA ALA A 64 -42.00 -12.47 -24.68
C ALA A 64 -40.71 -13.15 -24.15
N ARG A 65 -39.83 -13.64 -25.04
CA ARG A 65 -38.49 -14.17 -24.70
C ARG A 65 -37.61 -13.11 -24.02
N SER A 66 -37.67 -11.85 -24.46
CA SER A 66 -36.92 -10.74 -23.84
C SER A 66 -37.48 -10.33 -22.47
N SER A 67 -38.77 -10.57 -22.22
CA SER A 67 -39.41 -10.32 -20.92
C SER A 67 -39.17 -11.42 -19.87
N LEU A 68 -38.71 -12.60 -20.30
CA LEU A 68 -38.36 -13.74 -19.44
C LEU A 68 -36.88 -13.78 -19.01
N THR A 69 -36.07 -12.79 -19.36
CA THR A 69 -34.74 -12.62 -18.75
C THR A 69 -34.87 -12.02 -17.36
N VAL A 70 -35.17 -12.87 -16.37
CA VAL A 70 -34.78 -12.64 -14.99
C VAL A 70 -33.54 -13.49 -14.71
N ASP A 71 -32.43 -13.11 -15.35
CA ASP A 71 -31.14 -13.17 -14.68
C ASP A 71 -30.87 -11.75 -14.16
N LYS A 72 -31.69 -11.30 -13.21
CA LYS A 72 -31.12 -10.44 -12.17
C LYS A 72 -30.31 -11.39 -11.31
N PRO A 73 -28.96 -11.30 -11.27
CA PRO A 73 -28.24 -11.98 -10.21
C PRO A 73 -28.91 -11.56 -8.90
N VAL A 74 -29.41 -12.55 -8.15
CA VAL A 74 -29.88 -12.29 -6.80
C VAL A 74 -28.64 -11.96 -6.00
N VAL A 75 -28.40 -10.65 -5.89
CA VAL A 75 -27.33 -10.03 -5.12
C VAL A 75 -27.42 -10.59 -3.70
N PRO A 76 -26.40 -11.28 -3.17
CA PRO A 76 -26.36 -11.71 -1.78
C PRO A 76 -26.35 -10.47 -0.89
N GLN A 77 -27.54 -10.08 -0.44
CA GLN A 77 -27.75 -8.93 0.43
C GLN A 77 -27.64 -9.37 1.88
N VAL A 78 -26.88 -8.61 2.67
CA VAL A 78 -26.82 -8.80 4.11
C VAL A 78 -27.57 -7.67 4.78
N GLN A 79 -28.61 -8.02 5.54
CA GLN A 79 -29.44 -7.07 6.30
C GLN A 79 -28.85 -6.86 7.68
N ASP A 80 -28.57 -5.61 8.05
CA ASP A 80 -28.19 -5.27 9.43
C ASP A 80 -29.31 -5.66 10.42
N PRO A 81 -29.04 -6.45 11.47
CA PRO A 81 -30.07 -6.80 12.45
C PRO A 81 -30.61 -5.59 13.24
N ALA A 82 -29.93 -4.44 13.22
CA ALA A 82 -30.37 -3.20 13.89
C ALA A 82 -31.03 -2.17 12.95
N SER A 83 -30.87 -2.29 11.63
CA SER A 83 -31.44 -1.36 10.64
C SER A 83 -31.93 -2.11 9.39
N ALA A 84 -32.99 -1.62 8.71
CA ALA A 84 -33.47 -2.23 7.47
C ALA A 84 -32.51 -2.06 6.26
N LEU A 85 -31.25 -1.67 6.49
CA LEU A 85 -30.29 -1.30 5.47
C LEU A 85 -29.52 -2.54 4.97
N PHE A 86 -29.54 -2.74 3.66
CA PHE A 86 -28.79 -3.79 2.98
C PHE A 86 -27.44 -3.28 2.47
N PHE A 87 -26.44 -4.16 2.44
CA PHE A 87 -25.12 -3.87 1.89
C PHE A 87 -24.71 -4.91 0.85
N SER A 88 -24.03 -4.48 -0.21
CA SER A 88 -23.38 -5.36 -1.18
C SER A 88 -22.08 -4.75 -1.70
N VAL A 89 -21.07 -5.57 -1.94
CA VAL A 89 -19.77 -5.16 -2.51
C VAL A 89 -19.52 -5.92 -3.81
N THR A 90 -19.10 -5.20 -4.84
CA THR A 90 -18.71 -5.78 -6.14
C THR A 90 -17.30 -5.32 -6.49
N THR A 91 -16.50 -6.23 -7.08
CA THR A 91 -15.14 -5.94 -7.56
C THR A 91 -15.00 -6.42 -9.00
N ASP A 92 -14.00 -5.90 -9.72
CA ASP A 92 -13.65 -6.38 -11.06
C ASP A 92 -13.07 -7.80 -11.08
N GLU A 93 -12.53 -8.28 -9.94
CA GLU A 93 -12.01 -9.64 -9.80
C GLU A 93 -13.09 -10.66 -9.42
N ASP A 94 -13.96 -10.33 -8.47
CA ASP A 94 -14.86 -11.29 -7.83
C ASP A 94 -16.32 -11.15 -8.25
N ALA A 95 -16.65 -10.18 -9.12
CA ALA A 95 -17.98 -9.75 -9.54
C ALA A 95 -18.91 -9.35 -8.37
N GLU A 96 -19.16 -10.24 -7.40
CA GLU A 96 -19.95 -9.98 -6.20
C GLU A 96 -19.38 -10.72 -4.98
N VAL A 97 -19.22 -9.99 -3.88
CA VAL A 97 -18.58 -10.50 -2.66
C VAL A 97 -19.63 -10.71 -1.57
N GLN A 98 -19.70 -11.93 -1.04
CA GLN A 98 -20.61 -12.27 0.05
C GLN A 98 -20.17 -11.60 1.36
N GLY A 99 -21.11 -10.94 2.04
CA GLY A 99 -20.90 -10.33 3.35
C GLY A 99 -21.15 -11.28 4.52
N GLU A 100 -20.40 -11.11 5.61
CA GLU A 100 -20.54 -11.87 6.86
C GLU A 100 -20.52 -10.90 8.06
N PHE A 101 -21.37 -11.12 9.07
CA PHE A 101 -21.33 -10.34 10.31
C PHE A 101 -20.10 -10.68 11.15
N ILE A 102 -19.47 -9.65 11.71
CA ILE A 102 -18.34 -9.79 12.64
C ILE A 102 -18.90 -9.94 14.06
N LYS A 103 -18.68 -11.10 14.68
CA LYS A 103 -19.22 -11.40 16.02
C LYS A 103 -18.67 -10.47 17.10
N GLU A 104 -17.42 -10.06 16.96
CA GLU A 104 -16.71 -9.23 17.94
C GLU A 104 -17.01 -7.73 17.78
N ARG A 105 -17.68 -7.32 16.70
CA ARG A 105 -17.99 -5.92 16.37
C ARG A 105 -19.47 -5.79 15.95
N PRO A 106 -20.39 -5.51 16.89
CA PRO A 106 -21.81 -5.39 16.60
C PRO A 106 -22.07 -4.35 15.49
N GLY A 107 -22.84 -4.72 14.46
CA GLY A 107 -23.14 -3.85 13.32
C GLY A 107 -22.02 -3.74 12.27
N ALA A 108 -20.96 -4.54 12.37
CA ALA A 108 -19.91 -4.61 11.36
C ALA A 108 -20.09 -5.80 10.40
N LEU A 109 -19.95 -5.50 9.12
CA LEU A 109 -20.00 -6.44 8.02
C LEU A 109 -18.63 -6.61 7.39
N ARG A 110 -18.28 -7.85 7.06
CA ARG A 110 -17.02 -8.24 6.45
C ARG A 110 -17.27 -8.84 5.08
N PHE A 111 -16.58 -8.31 4.08
CA PHE A 111 -16.54 -8.80 2.71
C PHE A 111 -15.15 -9.37 2.45
N LYS A 112 -15.10 -10.68 2.17
CA LYS A 112 -13.84 -11.41 2.04
C LYS A 112 -13.24 -11.24 0.64
N LEU A 113 -12.20 -10.42 0.52
CA LEU A 113 -11.42 -10.25 -0.72
C LEU A 113 -10.21 -11.18 -0.74
N LYS A 114 -9.43 -11.23 -1.82
CA LYS A 114 -8.28 -12.16 -1.95
C LYS A 114 -7.28 -12.08 -0.79
N PHE A 115 -6.82 -10.88 -0.44
CA PHE A 115 -5.78 -10.66 0.59
C PHE A 115 -6.29 -9.97 1.86
N LEU A 116 -7.42 -9.28 1.74
CA LEU A 116 -7.95 -8.39 2.76
C LEU A 116 -9.40 -8.76 3.11
N ASP A 117 -9.80 -8.34 4.30
CA ASP A 117 -11.19 -8.26 4.70
C ASP A 117 -11.62 -6.79 4.57
N PHE A 118 -12.57 -6.52 3.67
CA PHE A 118 -13.17 -5.20 3.50
C PHE A 118 -14.35 -5.08 4.47
N ILE A 119 -14.33 -4.06 5.32
CA ILE A 119 -15.20 -3.96 6.48
C ILE A 119 -16.04 -2.70 6.37
N ILE A 120 -17.34 -2.85 6.56
CA ILE A 120 -18.30 -1.75 6.74
C ILE A 120 -18.79 -1.83 8.18
N GLU A 121 -18.43 -0.85 9.00
CA GLU A 121 -18.79 -0.78 10.41
C GLU A 121 -19.71 0.41 10.66
N GLN A 122 -20.90 0.15 11.20
CA GLN A 122 -21.78 1.20 11.68
C GLN A 122 -21.32 1.71 13.04
N LYS A 123 -21.03 3.01 13.15
CA LYS A 123 -20.79 3.64 14.45
C LYS A 123 -22.11 4.01 15.10
N GLN A 124 -22.20 3.78 16.41
CA GLN A 124 -23.32 4.28 17.20
C GLN A 124 -23.31 5.81 17.18
N PRO A 125 -24.44 6.46 16.90
CA PRO A 125 -24.51 7.91 16.91
C PRO A 125 -24.22 8.43 18.32
N ALA A 126 -23.49 9.55 18.42
CA ALA A 126 -23.14 10.16 19.70
C ALA A 126 -24.39 10.65 20.47
N ASP A 127 -25.41 11.10 19.73
CA ASP A 127 -26.72 11.55 20.22
C ASP A 127 -27.82 11.13 19.22
N GLU A 128 -29.09 11.05 19.64
CA GLU A 128 -30.25 10.71 18.77
C GLU A 128 -30.42 11.65 17.55
N SER A 129 -29.81 12.84 17.58
CA SER A 129 -29.84 13.82 16.48
C SER A 129 -28.64 13.69 15.52
N SER A 130 -27.66 12.85 15.82
CA SER A 130 -26.47 12.67 14.98
C SER A 130 -26.78 11.76 13.79
N PRO A 131 -26.34 12.12 12.57
CA PRO A 131 -26.55 11.26 11.41
C PRO A 131 -25.79 9.94 11.56
N GLN A 132 -26.35 8.87 11.01
CA GLN A 132 -25.73 7.54 11.03
C GLN A 132 -24.44 7.56 10.19
N GLU A 133 -23.34 7.13 10.79
CA GLU A 133 -22.02 7.06 10.14
C GLU A 133 -21.61 5.60 9.91
N LEU A 134 -21.17 5.33 8.68
CA LEU A 134 -20.66 4.04 8.24
C LEU A 134 -19.17 4.20 7.94
N HIS A 135 -18.35 3.47 8.67
CA HIS A 135 -16.90 3.44 8.51
C HIS A 135 -16.54 2.30 7.57
N VAL A 136 -15.94 2.65 6.44
CA VAL A 136 -15.50 1.71 5.39
C VAL A 136 -13.98 1.66 5.39
N TYR A 137 -13.41 0.49 5.66
CA TYR A 137 -11.97 0.27 5.72
C TYR A 137 -11.62 -1.17 5.33
N ALA A 138 -10.33 -1.50 5.29
CA ALA A 138 -9.88 -2.87 5.05
C ALA A 138 -8.82 -3.29 6.07
N GLU A 139 -8.80 -4.58 6.40
CA GLU A 139 -7.83 -5.20 7.29
C GLU A 139 -7.13 -6.37 6.56
N ALA A 140 -5.84 -6.56 6.80
CA ALA A 140 -5.14 -7.72 6.28
C ALA A 140 -5.51 -8.99 7.04
N ARG A 141 -5.65 -10.10 6.33
CA ARG A 141 -5.89 -11.43 6.95
C ARG A 141 -4.67 -11.99 7.66
N GLU A 142 -3.49 -11.64 7.17
CA GLU A 142 -2.23 -12.08 7.76
C GLU A 142 -1.60 -10.93 8.57
N PRO A 143 -1.00 -11.23 9.74
CA PRO A 143 -0.19 -10.27 10.45
C PRO A 143 1.15 -10.04 9.73
N ASN A 144 1.83 -8.94 10.08
CA ASN A 144 3.18 -8.60 9.60
C ASN A 144 3.26 -8.46 8.05
N VAL A 145 2.32 -7.72 7.49
CA VAL A 145 2.27 -7.40 6.06
C VAL A 145 2.16 -5.90 5.85
N GLU A 146 2.73 -5.42 4.75
CA GLU A 146 2.48 -4.09 4.22
C GLU A 146 1.57 -4.21 3.01
N TRP A 147 0.50 -3.41 2.98
CA TRP A 147 -0.42 -3.40 1.86
C TRP A 147 -0.98 -2.01 1.61
N ARG A 148 -1.31 -1.75 0.35
CA ARG A 148 -1.87 -0.48 -0.13
C ARG A 148 -2.64 -0.72 -1.41
N PHE A 149 -3.94 -0.49 -1.39
CA PHE A 149 -4.82 -0.61 -2.55
C PHE A 149 -5.33 0.76 -2.97
N MET A 150 -5.18 1.08 -4.25
CA MET A 150 -5.81 2.22 -4.89
C MET A 150 -6.97 1.69 -5.73
N VAL A 151 -8.17 2.21 -5.49
CA VAL A 151 -9.40 1.74 -6.14
C VAL A 151 -10.20 2.90 -6.71
N GLN A 152 -10.74 2.73 -7.92
CA GLN A 152 -11.89 3.50 -8.38
C GLN A 152 -13.12 2.95 -7.64
N LEU A 153 -13.79 3.79 -6.86
CA LEU A 153 -14.93 3.38 -6.04
C LEU A 153 -16.17 4.19 -6.44
N ARG A 154 -17.29 3.49 -6.61
CA ARG A 154 -18.62 4.09 -6.73
C ARG A 154 -19.49 3.65 -5.56
N VAL A 155 -20.18 4.61 -4.98
CA VAL A 155 -21.22 4.36 -3.99
C VAL A 155 -22.55 4.49 -4.69
N LEU A 156 -23.33 3.42 -4.65
CA LEU A 156 -24.68 3.38 -5.17
C LEU A 156 -25.66 3.24 -4.02
N THR A 157 -26.77 3.95 -4.11
CA THR A 157 -27.85 3.86 -3.12
C THR A 157 -29.16 3.51 -3.81
N SER A 158 -30.07 2.88 -3.08
CA SER A 158 -31.45 2.72 -3.52
C SER A 158 -32.44 2.91 -2.39
N GLN A 159 -33.62 3.38 -2.77
CA GLN A 159 -34.83 3.33 -1.97
C GLN A 159 -35.58 2.02 -2.22
N VAL A 160 -36.55 1.73 -1.35
CA VAL A 160 -37.51 0.63 -1.55
C VAL A 160 -38.22 0.80 -2.91
N ASN A 161 -38.20 -0.24 -3.76
CA ASN A 161 -38.80 -0.26 -5.10
C ASN A 161 -38.14 0.61 -6.17
N TYR A 162 -36.98 1.22 -5.91
CA TYR A 162 -36.23 2.00 -6.90
C TYR A 162 -34.92 1.30 -7.29
N PRO A 163 -34.44 1.48 -8.55
CA PRO A 163 -33.15 0.95 -8.96
C PRO A 163 -32.00 1.66 -8.24
N LEU A 164 -30.86 0.98 -8.12
CA LEU A 164 -29.62 1.55 -7.61
C LEU A 164 -29.16 2.72 -8.49
N ARG A 165 -28.73 3.80 -7.84
CA ARG A 165 -28.19 5.00 -8.49
C ARG A 165 -26.81 5.31 -7.93
N VAL A 166 -25.88 5.69 -8.80
CA VAL A 166 -24.56 6.18 -8.37
C VAL A 166 -24.74 7.56 -7.73
N VAL A 167 -24.37 7.70 -6.46
CA VAL A 167 -24.51 8.96 -5.70
C VAL A 167 -23.17 9.57 -5.30
N ASP A 168 -22.11 8.78 -5.19
CA ASP A 168 -20.74 9.29 -5.04
C ASP A 168 -19.75 8.40 -5.78
N TYR A 169 -18.63 9.00 -6.15
CA TYR A 169 -17.52 8.31 -6.80
C TYR A 169 -16.22 9.08 -6.61
N ASP A 170 -15.12 8.34 -6.47
CA ASP A 170 -13.77 8.90 -6.46
C ASP A 170 -12.72 7.77 -6.56
N VAL A 171 -11.45 8.14 -6.65
CA VAL A 171 -10.34 7.22 -6.42
C VAL A 171 -9.94 7.28 -4.96
N PHE A 172 -9.95 6.14 -4.26
CA PHE A 172 -9.60 6.05 -2.84
C PHE A 172 -8.35 5.18 -2.63
N GLU A 173 -7.60 5.47 -1.57
CA GLU A 173 -6.51 4.62 -1.09
C GLU A 173 -6.88 3.99 0.25
N PHE A 174 -6.75 2.67 0.32
CA PHE A 174 -6.84 1.89 1.53
C PHE A 174 -5.45 1.32 1.85
N ASN A 175 -4.98 1.47 3.09
CA ASN A 175 -3.70 0.90 3.54
C ASN A 175 -3.75 0.61 5.05
N THR A 176 -2.68 0.02 5.60
CA THR A 176 -2.59 -0.34 7.04
C THR A 176 -2.76 0.83 8.01
N ARG A 177 -2.58 2.06 7.54
CA ARG A 177 -2.52 3.30 8.35
C ARG A 177 -3.50 4.37 7.83
N SER A 178 -4.34 4.07 6.85
CA SER A 178 -5.31 5.00 6.28
C SER A 178 -6.50 5.15 7.22
N ARG A 179 -7.02 6.37 7.34
CA ARG A 179 -8.32 6.59 8.00
C ARG A 179 -9.43 5.88 7.23
N PRO A 180 -10.49 5.40 7.92
CA PRO A 180 -11.65 4.85 7.24
C PRO A 180 -12.32 5.91 6.36
N LEU A 181 -12.88 5.48 5.24
CA LEU A 181 -13.87 6.24 4.47
C LEU A 181 -15.15 6.32 5.30
N ILE A 182 -15.62 7.52 5.61
CA ILE A 182 -16.79 7.75 6.43
C ILE A 182 -17.96 8.13 5.51
N LEU A 183 -18.93 7.23 5.35
CA LEU A 183 -20.17 7.51 4.64
C LEU A 183 -21.24 7.93 5.65
N VAL A 184 -21.81 9.10 5.45
CA VAL A 184 -22.79 9.68 6.36
C VAL A 184 -24.14 9.73 5.69
N ASN A 185 -25.01 8.85 6.18
CA ASN A 185 -26.37 8.71 5.69
C ASN A 185 -27.20 9.89 6.21
N LYS A 186 -27.69 10.74 5.30
CA LYS A 186 -28.68 11.78 5.66
C LYS A 186 -30.07 11.48 5.12
N ALA A 187 -30.27 10.33 4.50
CA ALA A 187 -31.55 9.90 3.98
C ALA A 187 -32.35 9.12 5.03
N THR A 188 -33.67 9.32 5.04
CA THR A 188 -34.57 8.61 5.94
C THR A 188 -35.13 7.32 5.35
N ASN A 189 -35.13 7.16 4.01
CA ASN A 189 -35.75 6.01 3.33
C ASN A 189 -34.76 5.15 2.53
N LEU A 190 -33.47 5.24 2.87
CA LEU A 190 -32.42 4.49 2.19
C LEU A 190 -32.48 3.02 2.63
N ASN A 191 -32.58 2.11 1.66
CA ASN A 191 -32.76 0.68 1.91
C ASN A 191 -31.52 -0.14 1.49
N HIS A 192 -30.72 0.32 0.54
CA HIS A 192 -29.54 -0.42 0.07
C HIS A 192 -28.38 0.53 -0.22
N ILE A 193 -27.19 0.17 0.27
CA ILE A 193 -25.91 0.76 -0.18
C ILE A 193 -25.10 -0.34 -0.88
N ARG A 194 -24.72 -0.07 -2.13
CA ARG A 194 -23.76 -0.89 -2.88
C ARG A 194 -22.45 -0.13 -3.06
N ILE A 195 -21.34 -0.82 -2.82
CA ILE A 195 -20.00 -0.33 -3.14
C ILE A 195 -19.50 -1.13 -4.35
N GLU A 196 -19.15 -0.43 -5.41
CA GLU A 196 -18.50 -1.03 -6.58
C GLU A 196 -17.05 -0.55 -6.65
N MET A 197 -16.10 -1.48 -6.76
CA MET A 197 -14.67 -1.19 -6.76
C MET A 197 -14.00 -1.75 -8.01
N ARG A 198 -13.06 -0.99 -8.57
CA ARG A 198 -12.12 -1.46 -9.59
C ARG A 198 -10.71 -1.17 -9.11
N TYR A 199 -9.84 -2.18 -9.16
CA TYR A 199 -8.46 -2.00 -8.70
C TYR A 199 -7.64 -1.24 -9.74
N VAL A 200 -7.02 -0.13 -9.30
CA VAL A 200 -6.03 0.60 -10.10
C VAL A 200 -4.64 0.11 -9.76
N GLN A 201 -4.33 0.03 -8.45
CA GLN A 201 -3.08 -0.51 -7.95
C GLN A 201 -3.34 -1.40 -6.73
N GLN A 202 -2.67 -2.54 -6.71
CA GLN A 202 -2.62 -3.45 -5.58
C GLN A 202 -1.17 -3.66 -5.15
N PHE A 203 -0.90 -3.33 -3.90
CA PHE A 203 0.35 -3.64 -3.24
C PHE A 203 0.08 -4.51 -2.02
N TYR A 204 0.75 -5.65 -1.95
CA TYR A 204 0.71 -6.57 -0.81
C TYR A 204 2.09 -7.23 -0.68
N GLU A 205 2.74 -7.07 0.46
CA GLU A 205 4.06 -7.60 0.76
C GLU A 205 4.11 -8.16 2.17
N LYS A 206 4.46 -9.44 2.27
CA LYS A 206 4.79 -10.06 3.55
C LYS A 206 6.15 -9.57 4.02
N LEU A 207 6.20 -9.04 5.25
CA LEU A 207 7.45 -8.59 5.81
C LEU A 207 8.31 -9.78 6.25
N PRO A 208 9.65 -9.71 6.13
CA PRO A 208 10.54 -10.75 6.61
C PRO A 208 10.34 -11.02 8.11
N ASN A 209 10.39 -12.30 8.51
CA ASN A 209 10.42 -12.68 9.91
C ASN A 209 11.87 -12.95 10.32
N PHE A 210 12.44 -12.04 11.10
CA PHE A 210 13.83 -12.11 11.53
C PHE A 210 14.04 -13.07 12.73
N ASP A 211 12.98 -13.53 13.39
CA ASP A 211 13.09 -14.34 14.60
C ASP A 211 13.16 -15.84 14.32
N ILE A 212 12.49 -16.30 13.26
CA ILE A 212 12.26 -17.73 13.01
C ILE A 212 12.96 -18.19 11.74
N ASP A 213 12.58 -17.64 10.58
CA ASP A 213 12.95 -18.19 9.29
C ASP A 213 13.35 -17.08 8.30
N LEU A 214 14.65 -16.76 8.34
CA LEU A 214 15.30 -15.99 7.30
C LEU A 214 16.31 -16.89 6.58
N HIS A 215 15.89 -17.42 5.43
CA HIS A 215 16.70 -18.33 4.62
C HIS A 215 18.03 -17.68 4.22
N GLY A 216 19.14 -18.40 4.43
CA GLY A 216 20.48 -17.96 4.02
C GLY A 216 21.13 -16.89 4.92
N ALA A 217 20.51 -16.59 6.07
CA ALA A 217 21.08 -15.74 7.11
C ALA A 217 22.40 -16.33 7.65
N ASP A 218 23.39 -15.47 7.82
CA ASP A 218 24.76 -15.83 8.19
C ASP A 218 25.29 -15.02 9.39
N VAL A 219 24.41 -14.30 10.08
CA VAL A 219 24.71 -13.58 11.32
C VAL A 219 23.50 -13.54 12.25
N LEU A 220 23.75 -13.58 13.55
CA LEU A 220 22.76 -13.41 14.63
C LEU A 220 22.93 -12.06 15.31
N LEU A 221 21.83 -11.44 15.70
CA LEU A 221 21.76 -10.13 16.35
C LEU A 221 21.12 -10.30 17.73
N ASP A 222 21.91 -10.12 18.79
CA ASP A 222 21.48 -10.29 20.18
C ASP A 222 21.31 -8.92 20.84
N PHE A 223 20.11 -8.63 21.35
CA PHE A 223 19.78 -7.35 21.98
C PHE A 223 19.89 -7.40 23.51
N ASN A 224 20.29 -8.53 24.09
CA ASN A 224 20.34 -8.74 25.54
C ASN A 224 18.99 -8.47 26.24
N ASP A 225 17.88 -8.71 25.52
CA ASP A 225 16.49 -8.54 25.96
C ASP A 225 15.87 -9.83 26.53
N GLY A 226 16.65 -10.92 26.55
CA GLY A 226 16.20 -12.26 26.96
C GLY A 226 15.38 -13.00 25.90
N LEU A 227 15.19 -12.42 24.71
CA LEU A 227 14.54 -13.05 23.57
C LEU A 227 15.56 -13.74 22.66
N LEU A 228 15.08 -14.53 21.69
CA LEU A 228 15.95 -15.18 20.71
C LEU A 228 16.63 -14.12 19.81
N PRO A 229 17.91 -14.30 19.45
CA PRO A 229 18.60 -13.40 18.51
C PRO A 229 17.90 -13.33 17.15
N MET A 230 17.85 -12.15 16.55
CA MET A 230 17.37 -11.99 15.17
C MET A 230 18.40 -12.52 14.17
N ARG A 231 17.93 -13.01 13.03
CA ARG A 231 18.76 -13.54 11.93
C ARG A 231 18.89 -12.49 10.82
N ALA A 232 20.09 -12.31 10.28
CA ALA A 232 20.31 -11.37 9.18
C ALA A 232 21.43 -11.83 8.22
N HIS A 233 21.67 -11.04 7.17
CA HIS A 233 22.75 -11.22 6.20
C HIS A 233 23.87 -10.22 6.49
N SER A 234 25.01 -10.72 6.95
CA SER A 234 26.22 -9.96 7.30
C SER A 234 26.65 -9.00 6.19
N ALA A 235 26.73 -9.48 4.94
CA ALA A 235 27.09 -8.67 3.79
C ALA A 235 26.13 -7.50 3.53
N LEU A 236 24.83 -7.68 3.82
CA LEU A 236 23.84 -6.63 3.70
C LEU A 236 24.00 -5.60 4.82
N LEU A 237 24.16 -6.05 6.07
CA LEU A 237 24.37 -5.15 7.21
C LEU A 237 25.65 -4.31 7.04
N ALA A 238 26.74 -4.94 6.62
CA ALA A 238 28.04 -4.30 6.39
C ALA A 238 27.97 -3.25 5.26
N LEU A 239 27.12 -3.47 4.25
CA LEU A 239 26.90 -2.49 3.18
C LEU A 239 26.23 -1.21 3.70
N TYR A 240 25.31 -1.35 4.64
CA TYR A 240 24.52 -0.25 5.17
C TYR A 240 25.20 0.47 6.34
N SER A 241 26.10 -0.20 7.08
CA SER A 241 26.80 0.35 8.23
C SER A 241 28.25 -0.12 8.30
N ALA A 242 29.18 0.83 8.15
CA ALA A 242 30.61 0.59 8.39
C ALA A 242 30.90 0.22 9.85
N LYS A 243 30.06 0.66 10.79
CA LYS A 243 30.14 0.29 12.20
C LYS A 243 29.84 -1.20 12.39
N ILE A 244 28.75 -1.70 11.78
CA ILE A 244 28.40 -3.12 11.83
C ILE A 244 29.45 -3.96 11.06
N ALA A 245 29.97 -3.46 9.93
CA ALA A 245 31.06 -4.13 9.21
C ALA A 245 32.26 -4.42 10.13
N LYS A 246 32.70 -3.43 10.92
CA LYS A 246 33.77 -3.60 11.93
C LYS A 246 33.40 -4.56 13.07
N MET A 247 32.12 -4.66 13.42
CA MET A 247 31.67 -5.66 14.40
C MET A 247 31.81 -7.07 13.83
N ILE A 248 31.49 -7.26 12.55
CA ILE A 248 31.60 -8.54 11.83
C ILE A 248 33.07 -8.94 11.62
N GLU A 249 33.96 -7.99 11.30
CA GLU A 249 35.40 -8.24 11.12
C GLU A 249 36.04 -8.97 12.32
N LYS A 250 35.52 -8.81 13.53
CA LYS A 250 36.01 -9.51 14.74
C LYS A 250 35.87 -11.03 14.66
N TYR A 251 35.00 -11.52 13.78
CA TYR A 251 34.74 -12.94 13.55
C TYR A 251 35.46 -13.48 12.31
N ASP A 252 36.17 -12.63 11.56
CA ASP A 252 36.99 -13.02 10.40
C ASP A 252 38.38 -13.53 10.85
N THR A 253 38.39 -14.42 11.84
CA THR A 253 39.61 -15.06 12.35
C THR A 253 39.65 -16.52 11.93
N PRO A 254 40.83 -17.07 11.56
CA PRO A 254 40.96 -18.48 11.19
C PRO A 254 40.40 -19.43 12.24
N GLU A 255 40.55 -19.08 13.52
CA GLU A 255 40.03 -19.86 14.65
C GLU A 255 38.52 -19.91 14.64
N PHE A 256 37.83 -18.78 14.45
CA PHE A 256 36.37 -18.74 14.41
C PHE A 256 35.83 -19.44 13.17
N ILE A 257 36.44 -19.22 12.01
CA ILE A 257 36.07 -19.89 10.76
C ILE A 257 36.19 -21.41 10.90
N ALA A 258 37.24 -21.91 11.58
CA ALA A 258 37.41 -23.33 11.85
C ALA A 258 36.33 -23.94 12.74
N THR A 259 35.67 -23.14 13.60
CA THR A 259 34.55 -23.62 14.43
C THR A 259 33.25 -23.80 13.65
N GLY A 260 33.13 -23.19 12.47
CA GLY A 260 31.87 -23.17 11.70
C GLY A 260 30.72 -22.46 12.42
N GLY A 261 31.01 -21.66 13.46
CA GLY A 261 30.01 -20.94 14.23
C GLY A 261 29.37 -19.80 13.42
N THR A 262 28.15 -19.43 13.79
CA THR A 262 27.49 -18.22 13.25
C THR A 262 27.88 -17.01 14.11
N PRO A 263 28.40 -15.92 13.53
CA PRO A 263 28.70 -14.69 14.27
C PRO A 263 27.48 -14.19 15.04
N VAL A 264 27.68 -13.78 16.30
CA VAL A 264 26.63 -13.19 17.16
C VAL A 264 27.02 -11.76 17.50
N LEU A 265 26.33 -10.79 16.92
CA LEU A 265 26.58 -9.37 17.16
C LEU A 265 25.75 -8.90 18.36
N MET A 266 26.43 -8.31 19.35
CA MET A 266 25.78 -7.67 20.49
C MET A 266 25.26 -6.30 20.08
N MET A 267 23.94 -6.16 20.08
CA MET A 267 23.20 -5.00 19.61
C MET A 267 22.66 -4.14 20.77
N THR A 268 23.56 -3.63 21.62
CA THR A 268 23.19 -2.96 22.88
C THR A 268 22.92 -1.46 22.77
N GLU A 269 23.04 -0.85 21.59
CA GLU A 269 22.93 0.61 21.43
C GLU A 269 21.51 1.12 21.10
N CYS A 270 20.56 0.23 20.85
CA CYS A 270 19.15 0.56 20.66
C CYS A 270 18.26 -0.64 21.02
N ASP A 271 16.96 -0.41 21.13
CA ASP A 271 16.01 -1.49 21.41
C ASP A 271 15.83 -2.41 20.21
N ARG A 272 15.41 -3.66 20.48
CA ARG A 272 15.04 -4.66 19.47
C ARG A 272 14.06 -4.11 18.43
N SER A 273 13.02 -3.41 18.89
CA SER A 273 11.98 -2.84 18.02
C SER A 273 12.49 -1.69 17.15
N GLU A 274 13.49 -0.94 17.61
CA GLU A 274 14.10 0.17 16.86
C GLU A 274 14.97 -0.36 15.72
N PHE A 275 15.76 -1.41 15.98
CA PHE A 275 16.56 -2.04 14.93
C PHE A 275 15.72 -2.91 13.98
N LEU A 276 14.59 -3.44 14.42
CA LEU A 276 13.66 -4.17 13.54
C LEU A 276 13.17 -3.28 12.38
N GLU A 277 12.83 -2.03 12.68
CA GLU A 277 12.46 -1.04 11.65
C GLU A 277 13.62 -0.80 10.67
N VAL A 278 14.83 -0.66 11.19
CA VAL A 278 16.04 -0.54 10.36
C VAL A 278 16.20 -1.74 9.42
N LEU A 279 15.97 -2.96 9.92
CA LEU A 279 16.06 -4.17 9.12
C LEU A 279 15.02 -4.20 7.99
N PHE A 280 13.77 -3.80 8.22
CA PHE A 280 12.78 -3.71 7.14
C PHE A 280 13.28 -2.83 5.98
N HIS A 281 13.90 -1.70 6.29
CA HIS A 281 14.46 -0.80 5.28
C HIS A 281 15.79 -1.29 4.66
N MET A 282 16.66 -1.98 5.41
CA MET A 282 17.87 -2.60 4.86
C MET A 282 17.52 -3.71 3.88
N TYR A 283 16.49 -4.50 4.21
CA TYR A 283 15.92 -5.50 3.31
C TYR A 283 15.02 -4.87 2.26
N SER A 284 15.07 -3.55 2.04
CA SER A 284 14.39 -2.79 0.99
C SER A 284 12.89 -3.04 0.89
N THR A 285 12.21 -3.40 1.98
CA THR A 285 10.75 -3.58 1.96
C THR A 285 10.10 -2.26 1.56
N ASN A 286 8.88 -2.31 1.02
CA ASN A 286 8.14 -1.09 0.71
C ASN A 286 7.48 -0.48 1.95
N ARG A 287 7.98 -0.82 3.14
CA ARG A 287 7.56 -0.18 4.38
C ARG A 287 7.83 1.32 4.26
N PRO A 288 6.82 2.19 4.45
CA PRO A 288 7.02 3.63 4.35
C PRO A 288 7.97 4.15 5.45
N LEU A 289 8.80 5.15 5.14
CA LEU A 289 9.71 5.77 6.13
C LEU A 289 8.96 6.34 7.35
N TRP A 290 7.72 6.76 7.15
CA TRP A 290 6.86 7.31 8.20
C TRP A 290 6.06 6.25 8.96
N ALA A 291 6.24 4.96 8.66
CA ALA A 291 5.53 3.88 9.36
C ALA A 291 5.83 3.85 10.86
N ASP A 292 7.08 4.11 11.23
CA ASP A 292 7.54 4.37 12.59
C ASP A 292 8.85 5.19 12.51
N PHE A 293 8.71 6.47 12.15
CA PHE A 293 9.86 7.34 11.86
C PHE A 293 10.78 7.48 13.07
N ARG A 294 10.21 7.54 14.29
CA ARG A 294 10.98 7.68 15.55
C ARG A 294 11.86 6.45 15.79
N ARG A 295 11.29 5.24 15.77
CA ARG A 295 12.07 4.00 16.01
C ARG A 295 13.10 3.77 14.91
N LEU A 296 12.71 3.94 13.66
CA LEU A 296 13.61 3.85 12.52
C LEU A 296 14.81 4.80 12.66
N THR A 297 14.54 6.05 13.05
CA THR A 297 15.59 7.06 13.20
C THR A 297 16.57 6.70 14.32
N LYS A 298 16.07 6.33 15.50
CA LYS A 298 16.92 5.95 16.63
C LYS A 298 17.81 4.75 16.29
N GLY A 299 17.25 3.69 15.72
CA GLY A 299 18.02 2.52 15.30
C GLY A 299 19.07 2.86 14.23
N ALA A 300 18.70 3.71 13.26
CA ALA A 300 19.61 4.14 12.20
C ALA A 300 20.76 5.01 12.73
N VAL A 301 20.49 5.90 13.70
CA VAL A 301 21.52 6.73 14.36
C VAL A 301 22.46 5.86 15.19
N ALA A 302 21.92 4.97 16.03
CA ALA A 302 22.69 4.09 16.92
C ALA A 302 23.76 3.29 16.15
N TYR A 303 23.40 2.73 14.99
CA TYR A 303 24.32 1.94 14.17
C TYR A 303 24.87 2.67 12.95
N GLN A 304 24.71 4.00 12.85
CA GLN A 304 25.23 4.82 11.75
C GLN A 304 24.86 4.26 10.37
N VAL A 305 23.58 3.97 10.17
CA VAL A 305 23.05 3.37 8.95
C VAL A 305 22.88 4.44 7.88
N LEU A 306 23.99 4.85 7.27
CA LEU A 306 24.06 6.03 6.40
C LEU A 306 22.99 6.05 5.31
N PRO A 307 22.67 4.94 4.61
CA PRO A 307 21.68 5.01 3.55
C PRO A 307 20.26 5.30 4.01
N ILE A 308 19.90 4.86 5.21
CA ILE A 308 18.59 5.12 5.79
C ILE A 308 18.58 6.53 6.39
N LEU A 309 19.66 6.96 7.05
CA LEU A 309 19.81 8.32 7.56
C LEU A 309 19.65 9.36 6.44
N GLU A 310 20.23 9.13 5.26
CA GLU A 310 20.06 10.02 4.09
C GLU A 310 18.59 10.19 3.71
N LYS A 311 17.85 9.09 3.65
CA LYS A 311 16.41 9.06 3.34
C LYS A 311 15.59 9.76 4.44
N LEU A 312 15.90 9.52 5.70
CA LEU A 312 15.23 10.14 6.86
C LEU A 312 15.44 11.65 6.90
N ILE A 313 16.68 12.11 6.70
CA ILE A 313 17.01 13.53 6.68
C ILE A 313 16.28 14.21 5.52
N THR A 314 16.34 13.64 4.31
CA THR A 314 15.64 14.19 3.15
C THR A 314 14.13 14.27 3.40
N HIS A 315 13.54 13.18 3.93
CA HIS A 315 12.13 13.16 4.30
C HIS A 315 11.79 14.27 5.31
N MET A 316 12.57 14.45 6.37
CA MET A 316 12.35 15.49 7.39
C MET A 316 12.48 16.91 6.82
N LEU A 317 13.45 17.14 5.93
CA LEU A 317 13.65 18.45 5.31
C LEU A 317 12.47 18.81 4.40
N ASP A 318 11.98 17.85 3.61
CA ASP A 318 10.88 18.03 2.67
C ASP A 318 9.49 17.92 3.32
N PHE A 319 9.40 17.32 4.51
CA PHE A 319 8.16 17.21 5.27
C PHE A 319 7.57 18.60 5.49
N ASP A 320 6.29 18.86 5.26
CA ASP A 320 5.78 20.23 5.43
C ASP A 320 5.42 20.51 6.91
N MET A 321 6.35 21.16 7.59
CA MET A 321 6.33 21.52 9.01
C MET A 321 7.16 22.79 9.19
N PRO A 322 6.81 23.69 10.14
CA PRO A 322 7.62 24.87 10.42
C PRO A 322 9.09 24.51 10.71
N VAL A 323 10.01 25.25 10.09
CA VAL A 323 11.46 24.95 10.15
C VAL A 323 11.98 24.82 11.58
N MET A 324 11.49 25.65 12.51
CA MET A 324 11.89 25.59 13.91
C MET A 324 11.36 24.34 14.62
N ALA A 325 10.15 23.88 14.30
CA ALA A 325 9.61 22.63 14.86
C ALA A 325 10.40 21.42 14.35
N LYS A 326 10.73 21.40 13.05
CA LYS A 326 11.63 20.37 12.49
C LYS A 326 12.99 20.37 13.17
N LEU A 327 13.55 21.55 13.47
CA LEU A 327 14.85 21.67 14.12
C LEU A 327 14.83 21.04 15.52
N HIS A 328 13.77 21.28 16.30
CA HIS A 328 13.60 20.63 17.60
C HIS A 328 13.53 19.11 17.47
N GLU A 329 12.69 18.61 16.56
CA GLU A 329 12.53 17.17 16.38
C GLU A 329 13.80 16.51 15.83
N ALA A 330 14.53 17.16 14.92
CA ALA A 330 15.82 16.69 14.43
C ALA A 330 16.82 16.49 15.58
N LEU A 331 16.92 17.45 16.50
CA LEU A 331 17.81 17.39 17.65
C LEU A 331 17.38 16.30 18.65
N LYS A 332 16.08 16.17 18.93
CA LYS A 332 15.55 15.10 19.80
C LYS A 332 15.85 13.71 19.25
N LEU A 333 15.82 13.56 17.93
CA LEU A 333 16.08 12.30 17.24
C LEU A 333 17.57 12.03 16.96
N GLY A 334 18.47 12.97 17.31
CA GLY A 334 19.91 12.84 17.03
C GLY A 334 20.27 12.94 15.53
N LEU A 335 19.42 13.57 14.72
CA LEU A 335 19.67 13.82 13.30
C LEU A 335 20.48 15.11 13.12
N ASP A 336 21.75 15.06 13.53
CA ASP A 336 22.65 16.22 13.53
C ASP A 336 22.73 16.93 12.17
N ASP A 337 22.82 16.17 11.07
CA ASP A 337 22.89 16.72 9.72
C ASP A 337 21.60 17.42 9.30
N ALA A 338 20.43 16.88 9.70
CA ALA A 338 19.16 17.58 9.49
C ALA A 338 19.12 18.87 10.31
N ALA A 339 19.56 18.83 11.57
CA ALA A 339 19.59 20.01 12.43
C ALA A 339 20.49 21.13 11.88
N ARG A 340 21.66 20.79 11.32
CA ARG A 340 22.56 21.74 10.65
C ARG A 340 21.89 22.40 9.45
N GLU A 341 21.25 21.62 8.58
CA GLU A 341 20.53 22.13 7.42
C GLU A 341 19.35 23.02 7.80
N LEU A 342 18.55 22.58 8.79
CA LEU A 342 17.39 23.33 9.26
C LEU A 342 17.80 24.66 9.91
N ALA A 343 18.87 24.68 10.71
CA ALA A 343 19.41 25.91 11.27
C ALA A 343 19.88 26.87 10.16
N PHE A 344 20.61 26.36 9.17
CA PHE A 344 21.05 27.16 8.03
C PHE A 344 19.86 27.73 7.24
N MET A 345 18.84 26.92 6.96
CA MET A 345 17.61 27.37 6.29
C MET A 345 16.85 28.40 7.12
N ALA A 346 16.75 28.21 8.44
CA ALA A 346 16.08 29.17 9.34
C ALA A 346 16.71 30.56 9.26
N GLU A 347 18.04 30.66 9.19
CA GLU A 347 18.73 31.94 8.99
C GLU A 347 18.50 32.50 7.58
N LYS A 348 18.57 31.66 6.55
CA LYS A 348 18.35 32.10 5.16
C LYS A 348 16.96 32.66 4.91
N LEU A 349 15.97 32.10 5.58
CA LEU A 349 14.58 32.53 5.53
C LEU A 349 14.29 33.69 6.49
N GLY A 350 15.27 34.16 7.28
CA GLY A 350 15.09 35.22 8.27
C GLY A 350 14.31 34.79 9.53
N ILE A 351 13.86 33.53 9.58
CA ILE A 351 13.14 32.94 10.72
C ILE A 351 14.01 33.01 11.97
N TRP A 352 15.28 32.63 11.86
CA TRP A 352 16.20 32.63 13.00
C TRP A 352 16.33 34.03 13.61
N THR A 353 16.59 35.05 12.79
CA THR A 353 16.71 36.44 13.24
C THR A 353 15.42 36.94 13.88
N TYR A 354 14.26 36.57 13.32
CA TYR A 354 12.95 36.90 13.89
C TYR A 354 12.77 36.29 15.29
N VAL A 355 13.00 34.99 15.46
CA VAL A 355 12.75 34.31 16.75
C VAL A 355 13.74 34.76 17.84
N ILE A 356 14.99 35.08 17.49
CA ILE A 356 15.93 35.75 18.41
C ILE A 356 15.41 37.13 18.80
N GLY A 357 14.92 37.90 17.83
CA GLY A 357 14.35 39.24 18.07
C GLY A 357 13.13 39.23 18.99
N THR A 358 12.37 38.14 19.04
CA THR A 358 11.24 37.95 19.97
C THR A 358 11.67 37.50 21.37
N GLY A 359 12.96 37.30 21.62
CA GLY A 359 13.51 36.99 22.95
C GLY A 359 13.80 35.51 23.22
N MET A 360 13.83 34.65 22.19
CA MET A 360 14.25 33.25 22.37
C MET A 360 15.73 33.16 22.76
N ASP A 361 16.04 32.32 23.74
CA ASP A 361 17.41 31.95 24.14
C ASP A 361 17.75 30.56 23.57
N PRO A 362 18.56 30.48 22.48
CA PRO A 362 18.88 29.21 21.83
C PRO A 362 19.56 28.19 22.73
N LYS A 363 20.31 28.64 23.74
CA LYS A 363 21.02 27.73 24.64
C LYS A 363 20.07 27.01 25.57
N LYS A 364 19.01 27.70 26.01
CA LYS A 364 17.96 27.11 26.83
C LYS A 364 17.03 26.25 25.99
N GLU A 365 16.69 26.72 24.80
CA GLU A 365 15.74 26.06 23.91
C GLU A 365 16.29 24.73 23.35
N PHE A 366 17.52 24.75 22.81
CA PHE A 366 18.10 23.61 22.12
C PHE A 366 19.15 22.85 22.95
N GLY A 367 19.51 23.37 24.12
CA GLY A 367 20.67 22.90 24.88
C GLY A 367 21.98 23.52 24.39
N GLU A 368 22.91 23.72 25.33
CA GLU A 368 24.15 24.44 25.05
C GLU A 368 25.07 23.71 24.06
N GLU A 369 25.11 22.37 24.12
CA GLU A 369 25.95 21.56 23.24
C GLU A 369 25.48 21.62 21.79
N ALA A 370 24.21 21.32 21.53
CA ALA A 370 23.63 21.40 20.20
C ALA A 370 23.75 22.81 19.61
N TYR A 371 23.51 23.84 20.42
CA TYR A 371 23.66 25.22 19.98
C TYR A 371 25.10 25.54 19.55
N ARG A 372 26.10 25.17 20.36
CA ARG A 372 27.52 25.47 20.09
C ARG A 372 28.08 24.65 18.93
N ASN A 373 27.73 23.37 18.84
CA ASN A 373 28.40 22.43 17.92
C ASN A 373 27.67 22.26 16.59
N LEU A 374 26.35 22.44 16.55
CA LEU A 374 25.53 22.18 15.36
C LEU A 374 24.93 23.48 14.80
N ILE A 375 24.19 24.21 15.64
CA ILE A 375 23.37 25.34 15.19
C ILE A 375 24.23 26.55 14.87
N CYS A 376 25.02 27.05 15.82
CA CYS A 376 25.81 28.27 15.67
C CYS A 376 26.75 28.22 14.44
N PRO A 377 27.53 27.14 14.21
CA PRO A 377 28.34 27.02 13.00
C PRO A 377 27.52 27.11 11.71
N SER A 378 26.34 26.49 11.69
CA SER A 378 25.43 26.49 10.54
C SER A 378 24.84 27.88 10.27
N ILE A 379 24.48 28.63 11.30
CA ILE A 379 24.03 30.03 11.20
C ILE A 379 25.15 30.94 10.69
N VAL A 380 26.38 30.78 11.22
CA VAL A 380 27.54 31.56 10.76
C VAL A 380 27.83 31.27 9.29
N LEU A 381 27.76 30.01 8.87
CA LEU A 381 27.91 29.61 7.48
C LEU A 381 26.79 30.18 6.60
N ALA A 382 25.55 30.18 7.08
CA ALA A 382 24.40 30.77 6.38
C ALA A 382 24.64 32.26 6.11
N LYS A 383 25.06 33.03 7.11
CA LYS A 383 25.34 34.47 6.96
C LYS A 383 26.40 34.78 5.91
N ARG A 384 27.36 33.87 5.70
CA ARG A 384 28.47 34.04 4.75
C ARG A 384 28.17 33.51 3.34
N SER A 385 27.18 32.63 3.22
CA SER A 385 26.87 31.96 1.95
C SER A 385 25.91 32.79 1.09
N PRO A 386 25.88 32.62 -0.25
CA PRO A 386 24.82 33.15 -1.11
C PRO A 386 23.42 32.62 -0.73
N ARG A 387 22.34 33.25 -1.22
CA ARG A 387 20.94 32.88 -0.86
C ARG A 387 20.48 31.49 -1.35
N HIS A 388 21.19 30.83 -2.27
CA HIS A 388 20.75 29.61 -2.95
C HIS A 388 21.69 28.41 -2.78
N VAL A 389 22.41 28.31 -1.66
CA VAL A 389 23.35 27.20 -1.40
C VAL A 389 22.73 26.26 -0.38
N ARG A 390 22.66 24.96 -0.67
CA ARG A 390 22.48 23.90 0.35
C ARG A 390 23.86 23.55 0.92
N ILE A 391 24.00 23.33 2.22
CA ILE A 391 25.31 22.97 2.80
C ILE A 391 25.65 21.51 2.48
N ARG A 392 24.63 20.65 2.47
CA ARG A 392 24.77 19.21 2.29
C ARG A 392 25.21 18.88 0.88
N GLN A 393 26.41 18.32 0.79
CA GLN A 393 26.74 17.41 -0.28
C GLN A 393 26.09 16.07 0.07
N VAL A 394 25.19 15.59 -0.79
CA VAL A 394 24.66 14.22 -0.64
C VAL A 394 25.87 13.30 -0.65
N ASN A 395 26.09 12.57 0.45
CA ASN A 395 27.16 11.59 0.53
C ASN A 395 26.75 10.38 -0.31
N GLU A 396 26.79 10.53 -1.64
CA GLU A 396 26.87 9.41 -2.54
C GLU A 396 28.24 8.77 -2.31
N LEU A 397 28.35 7.85 -1.36
CA LEU A 397 29.46 6.90 -1.36
C LEU A 397 29.09 5.84 -2.39
N PRO A 398 29.53 5.96 -3.66
CA PRO A 398 29.09 5.02 -4.67
C PRO A 398 29.88 3.74 -4.42
N TYR A 399 29.19 2.64 -4.14
CA TYR A 399 29.81 1.34 -4.10
C TYR A 399 30.51 1.09 -5.44
N ASN A 400 31.84 0.98 -5.44
CA ASN A 400 32.60 0.87 -6.68
C ASN A 400 32.53 -0.56 -7.21
N LEU A 401 31.63 -0.80 -8.15
CA LEU A 401 31.42 -2.10 -8.78
C LEU A 401 32.66 -2.64 -9.50
N THR A 402 33.63 -1.80 -9.88
CA THR A 402 34.80 -2.24 -10.67
C THR A 402 36.07 -2.35 -9.85
N ASN A 403 36.22 -1.50 -8.84
CA ASN A 403 37.39 -1.44 -7.98
C ASN A 403 36.96 -1.24 -6.51
N PRO A 404 36.37 -2.27 -5.88
CA PRO A 404 35.96 -2.18 -4.49
C PRO A 404 37.18 -2.12 -3.57
N THR A 405 37.01 -1.48 -2.42
CA THR A 405 37.96 -1.55 -1.31
C THR A 405 38.14 -2.99 -0.81
N PRO A 406 39.24 -3.31 -0.09
CA PRO A 406 39.44 -4.65 0.47
C PRO A 406 38.27 -5.14 1.32
N LEU A 407 37.70 -4.24 2.13
CA LEU A 407 36.53 -4.54 2.96
C LEU A 407 35.29 -4.86 2.13
N GLU A 408 34.99 -4.02 1.12
CA GLU A 408 33.87 -4.25 0.21
C GLU A 408 34.02 -5.57 -0.56
N LYS A 409 35.26 -5.93 -0.92
CA LYS A 409 35.57 -7.17 -1.64
C LYS A 409 35.30 -8.42 -0.79
N ALA A 410 35.48 -8.36 0.54
CA ALA A 410 35.16 -9.47 1.44
C ALA A 410 33.65 -9.84 1.40
N PHE A 411 32.81 -8.82 1.26
CA PHE A 411 31.35 -8.95 1.18
C PHE A 411 30.82 -9.05 -0.26
N ALA A 412 31.69 -9.10 -1.27
CA ALA A 412 31.32 -9.12 -2.68
C ALA A 412 31.54 -10.48 -3.37
N VAL A 413 30.85 -10.69 -4.48
CA VAL A 413 31.07 -11.78 -5.42
C VAL A 413 31.36 -11.21 -6.81
N PRO A 414 32.33 -11.77 -7.57
CA PRO A 414 32.60 -11.32 -8.93
C PRO A 414 31.50 -11.79 -9.88
N LEU A 415 30.90 -10.87 -10.63
CA LEU A 415 29.97 -11.07 -11.73
C LEU A 415 30.69 -10.74 -13.05
N VAL A 416 30.83 -11.70 -13.94
CA VAL A 416 31.58 -11.55 -15.20
C VAL A 416 30.62 -11.38 -16.37
N VAL A 417 30.74 -10.26 -17.07
CA VAL A 417 29.91 -9.91 -18.23
C VAL A 417 30.79 -9.52 -19.39
N SER A 418 30.79 -10.33 -20.46
CA SER A 418 31.55 -10.06 -21.70
C SER A 418 33.03 -9.72 -21.43
N GLY A 419 33.66 -10.44 -20.49
CA GLY A 419 35.06 -10.24 -20.11
C GLY A 419 35.33 -9.12 -19.08
N LYS A 420 34.32 -8.31 -18.72
CA LYS A 420 34.43 -7.32 -17.64
C LYS A 420 33.92 -7.91 -16.33
N THR A 421 34.66 -7.72 -15.24
CA THR A 421 34.28 -8.18 -13.90
C THR A 421 33.68 -7.03 -13.09
N TYR A 422 32.52 -7.27 -12.51
CA TYR A 422 31.86 -6.41 -11.54
C TYR A 422 31.87 -7.12 -10.18
N TYR A 423 32.25 -6.44 -9.11
CA TYR A 423 32.11 -6.93 -7.75
C TYR A 423 30.76 -6.46 -7.23
N VAL A 424 29.92 -7.40 -6.77
CA VAL A 424 28.56 -7.10 -6.32
C VAL A 424 28.38 -7.65 -4.91
N ASN A 425 27.77 -6.86 -4.01
CA ASN A 425 27.51 -7.29 -2.65
C ASN A 425 26.65 -8.58 -2.60
N LYS A 426 27.11 -9.59 -1.86
CA LYS A 426 26.43 -10.90 -1.74
C LYS A 426 25.04 -10.76 -1.13
N GLY A 427 24.86 -9.85 -0.18
CA GLY A 427 23.59 -9.59 0.49
C GLY A 427 22.55 -9.03 -0.48
N ILE A 428 22.93 -8.10 -1.36
CA ILE A 428 22.03 -7.59 -2.42
C ILE A 428 21.61 -8.71 -3.37
N LEU A 429 22.56 -9.52 -3.85
CA LEU A 429 22.21 -10.59 -4.79
C LEU A 429 21.28 -11.62 -4.15
N LYS A 430 21.53 -12.03 -2.90
CA LYS A 430 20.61 -12.88 -2.14
C LYS A 430 19.22 -12.23 -2.02
N LEU A 431 19.15 -10.93 -1.76
CA LEU A 431 17.90 -10.18 -1.62
C LEU A 431 17.05 -10.18 -2.91
N TYR A 432 17.71 -10.12 -4.06
CA TYR A 432 17.06 -10.08 -5.38
C TYR A 432 16.97 -11.42 -6.08
N ASN A 433 17.49 -12.50 -5.46
CA ASN A 433 17.70 -13.84 -6.00
C ASN A 433 18.98 -13.99 -6.84
N ASP A 434 19.92 -14.80 -6.33
CA ASP A 434 21.19 -15.13 -7.00
C ASP A 434 21.25 -16.57 -7.54
N SER A 435 20.18 -17.35 -7.37
CA SER A 435 20.16 -18.79 -7.68
C SER A 435 20.22 -19.09 -9.17
N GLU A 436 19.71 -18.20 -10.02
CA GLU A 436 19.63 -18.42 -11.47
C GLU A 436 20.91 -18.00 -12.22
N PHE A 437 21.87 -17.36 -11.56
CA PHE A 437 23.15 -17.05 -12.21
C PHE A 437 23.96 -18.33 -12.47
N GLY A 438 24.65 -18.37 -13.61
CA GLY A 438 25.67 -19.39 -13.85
C GLY A 438 26.81 -19.21 -12.85
N ARG A 439 27.38 -20.31 -12.33
CA ARG A 439 28.49 -20.27 -11.37
C ARG A 439 29.75 -20.87 -11.98
N GLY A 440 30.86 -20.15 -11.88
CA GLY A 440 32.18 -20.64 -12.22
C GLY A 440 32.87 -21.34 -11.05
N ASN A 441 34.07 -21.86 -11.29
CA ASN A 441 34.78 -22.72 -10.34
C ASN A 441 35.30 -21.98 -9.11
N ASN A 442 35.52 -20.67 -9.20
CA ASN A 442 35.97 -19.85 -8.08
C ASN A 442 34.82 -19.03 -7.45
N GLY A 443 33.57 -19.42 -7.74
CA GLY A 443 32.38 -18.76 -7.23
C GLY A 443 31.97 -17.51 -8.02
N GLU A 444 32.61 -17.21 -9.14
CA GLU A 444 32.17 -16.15 -10.05
C GLU A 444 30.78 -16.41 -10.63
N LEU A 445 30.00 -15.34 -10.81
CA LEU A 445 28.65 -15.38 -11.36
C LEU A 445 28.65 -14.94 -12.82
N TYR A 446 27.75 -15.53 -13.60
CA TYR A 446 27.53 -15.22 -15.01
C TYR A 446 26.03 -14.99 -15.26
N PRO A 447 25.64 -13.82 -15.79
CA PRO A 447 24.24 -13.58 -16.13
C PRO A 447 23.82 -14.43 -17.32
N ARG A 448 22.59 -14.95 -17.29
CA ARG A 448 21.97 -15.66 -18.41
C ARG A 448 21.49 -14.64 -19.45
N ILE A 449 22.06 -14.70 -20.65
CA ILE A 449 21.74 -13.78 -21.75
C ILE A 449 20.88 -14.50 -22.79
N THR A 450 19.60 -14.16 -22.84
CA THR A 450 18.62 -14.77 -23.74
C THR A 450 18.68 -14.20 -25.15
N VAL A 451 18.12 -14.93 -26.13
CA VAL A 451 17.97 -14.44 -27.51
C VAL A 451 17.05 -13.21 -27.56
N GLU A 452 16.01 -13.19 -26.73
CA GLU A 452 15.11 -12.04 -26.62
C GLU A 452 15.86 -10.77 -26.21
N LEU A 453 16.66 -10.86 -25.13
CA LEU A 453 17.45 -9.72 -24.67
C LEU A 453 18.42 -9.26 -25.76
N LYS A 454 19.12 -10.17 -26.43
CA LYS A 454 20.05 -9.82 -27.52
C LYS A 454 19.35 -9.05 -28.64
N LYS A 455 18.20 -9.56 -29.11
CA LYS A 455 17.40 -8.88 -30.15
C LYS A 455 16.93 -7.50 -29.69
N TYR A 456 16.49 -7.37 -28.44
CA TYR A 456 16.08 -6.08 -27.90
C TYR A 456 17.23 -5.08 -27.88
N LEU A 457 18.40 -5.50 -27.39
CA LEU A 457 19.61 -4.66 -27.32
C LEU A 457 20.11 -4.25 -28.71
N GLU A 458 20.11 -5.16 -29.68
CA GLU A 458 20.48 -4.89 -31.08
C GLU A 458 19.52 -3.89 -31.74
N ALA A 459 18.21 -4.05 -31.53
CA ALA A 459 17.20 -3.16 -32.10
C ALA A 459 17.29 -1.71 -31.57
N HIS A 460 17.88 -1.51 -30.38
CA HIS A 460 17.98 -0.21 -29.71
C HIS A 460 19.42 0.31 -29.58
N ASP A 461 20.39 -0.34 -30.22
CA ASP A 461 21.82 0.01 -30.15
C ASP A 461 22.36 0.15 -28.71
N MET A 462 21.99 -0.80 -27.83
CA MET A 462 22.34 -0.75 -26.41
C MET A 462 23.40 -1.79 -25.99
N PRO A 463 24.54 -1.36 -25.42
CA PRO A 463 25.54 -2.29 -24.89
C PRO A 463 25.06 -3.01 -23.63
N LEU A 464 25.18 -4.35 -23.61
CA LEU A 464 24.81 -5.19 -22.47
C LEU A 464 25.50 -4.76 -21.16
N GLN A 465 26.78 -4.37 -21.23
CA GLN A 465 27.54 -3.96 -20.04
C GLN A 465 26.92 -2.73 -19.36
N ILE A 466 26.40 -1.79 -20.15
CA ILE A 466 25.76 -0.58 -19.61
C ILE A 466 24.45 -0.94 -18.92
N VAL A 467 23.63 -1.82 -19.53
CA VAL A 467 22.37 -2.28 -18.91
C VAL A 467 22.62 -2.98 -17.57
N ILE A 468 23.61 -3.88 -17.51
CA ILE A 468 23.97 -4.56 -16.26
C ILE A 468 24.48 -3.55 -15.22
N GLU A 469 25.32 -2.59 -15.62
CA GLU A 469 25.84 -1.58 -14.69
C GLU A 469 24.73 -0.68 -14.13
N VAL A 470 23.77 -0.26 -14.96
CA VAL A 470 22.57 0.48 -14.53
C VAL A 470 21.73 -0.36 -13.57
N MET A 471 21.49 -1.63 -13.89
CA MET A 471 20.75 -2.56 -13.04
C MET A 471 21.41 -2.72 -11.66
N LEU A 472 22.71 -2.98 -11.61
CA LEU A 472 23.45 -3.17 -10.36
C LEU A 472 23.47 -1.89 -9.52
N ASN A 473 23.64 -0.72 -10.16
CA ASN A 473 23.57 0.56 -9.47
C ASN A 473 22.17 0.85 -8.91
N PHE A 474 21.11 0.42 -9.60
CA PHE A 474 19.74 0.53 -9.11
C PHE A 474 19.48 -0.37 -7.90
N MET A 475 20.02 -1.60 -7.90
CA MET A 475 19.83 -2.56 -6.80
C MET A 475 20.53 -2.16 -5.50
N ASN A 476 21.44 -1.19 -5.52
CA ASN A 476 22.16 -0.71 -4.34
C ASN A 476 21.28 0.17 -3.42
N PRO A 477 21.60 0.33 -2.12
CA PRO A 477 20.75 0.99 -1.11
C PRO A 477 20.32 2.44 -1.43
N MET A 478 21.20 3.16 -2.12
CA MET A 478 21.01 4.53 -2.57
C MET A 478 20.14 4.65 -3.82
N GLN A 479 19.84 3.53 -4.48
CA GLN A 479 19.00 3.39 -5.68
C GLN A 479 19.12 4.55 -6.66
N ARG A 480 20.05 4.47 -7.60
CA ARG A 480 20.17 5.49 -8.65
C ARG A 480 18.96 5.47 -9.57
N HIS A 481 18.49 6.64 -9.98
CA HIS A 481 17.41 6.73 -10.97
C HIS A 481 17.75 5.94 -12.24
N VAL A 482 16.80 5.13 -12.70
CA VAL A 482 16.88 4.39 -13.95
C VAL A 482 16.11 5.16 -15.00
N ARG A 483 16.78 5.47 -16.12
CA ARG A 483 16.10 6.08 -17.26
C ARG A 483 15.25 5.04 -17.99
N ILE A 484 14.12 5.48 -18.55
CA ILE A 484 13.06 4.60 -19.07
C ILE A 484 13.55 3.64 -20.16
N GLU A 485 14.52 4.04 -20.97
CA GLU A 485 15.12 3.21 -22.02
C GLU A 485 15.80 1.93 -21.48
N PHE A 486 16.25 1.94 -20.22
CA PHE A 486 16.88 0.79 -19.57
C PHE A 486 15.89 -0.11 -18.84
N VAL A 487 14.65 0.34 -18.61
CA VAL A 487 13.67 -0.40 -17.79
C VAL A 487 13.26 -1.72 -18.46
N ARG A 488 12.89 -1.69 -19.74
CA ARG A 488 12.50 -2.87 -20.53
C ARG A 488 13.60 -3.96 -20.61
N PRO A 489 14.87 -3.67 -20.95
CA PRO A 489 15.90 -4.71 -20.94
C PRO A 489 16.23 -5.21 -19.53
N ILE A 490 16.09 -4.38 -18.49
CA ILE A 490 16.21 -4.82 -17.10
C ILE A 490 15.06 -5.77 -16.72
N ILE A 491 13.83 -5.53 -17.18
CA ILE A 491 12.70 -6.45 -16.97
C ILE A 491 12.99 -7.82 -17.59
N ILE A 492 13.50 -7.87 -18.83
CA ILE A 492 13.86 -9.13 -19.50
C ILE A 492 14.91 -9.88 -18.68
N LEU A 493 15.97 -9.18 -18.22
CA LEU A 493 17.01 -9.76 -17.36
C LEU A 493 16.45 -10.25 -16.02
N ALA A 494 15.65 -9.44 -15.35
CA ALA A 494 15.07 -9.73 -14.04
C ALA A 494 14.12 -10.93 -14.10
N ALA A 495 13.33 -11.06 -15.17
CA ALA A 495 12.45 -12.19 -15.40
C ALA A 495 13.24 -13.49 -15.60
N GLU A 496 14.29 -13.46 -16.43
CA GLU A 496 15.16 -14.62 -16.67
C GLU A 496 15.83 -15.11 -15.37
N HIS A 497 16.23 -14.18 -14.50
CA HIS A 497 16.88 -14.50 -13.22
C HIS A 497 15.89 -14.68 -12.06
N LYS A 498 14.58 -14.69 -12.33
CA LYS A 498 13.52 -14.79 -11.32
C LYS A 498 13.73 -13.82 -10.16
N MET A 499 13.85 -12.53 -10.48
CA MET A 499 14.03 -11.45 -9.53
C MET A 499 12.69 -10.71 -9.31
N PRO A 500 11.72 -11.28 -8.55
CA PRO A 500 10.38 -10.71 -8.42
C PRO A 500 10.40 -9.30 -7.82
N ARG A 501 11.37 -9.02 -6.96
CA ARG A 501 11.52 -7.69 -6.38
C ARG A 501 11.93 -6.65 -7.42
N LEU A 502 12.95 -6.95 -8.23
CA LEU A 502 13.40 -6.04 -9.28
C LEU A 502 12.30 -5.82 -10.32
N LEU A 503 11.56 -6.88 -10.66
CA LEU A 503 10.39 -6.79 -11.53
C LEU A 503 9.32 -5.82 -10.98
N ARG A 504 8.96 -5.93 -9.69
CA ARG A 504 8.02 -4.99 -9.04
C ARG A 504 8.52 -3.55 -9.05
N GLU A 505 9.82 -3.33 -8.85
CA GLU A 505 10.38 -1.96 -8.92
C GLU A 505 10.37 -1.41 -10.35
N MET A 506 10.66 -2.23 -11.36
CA MET A 506 10.57 -1.82 -12.76
C MET A 506 9.12 -1.54 -13.18
N GLU A 507 8.16 -2.34 -12.70
CA GLU A 507 6.73 -2.10 -12.89
C GLU A 507 6.32 -0.71 -12.40
N LYS A 508 6.75 -0.30 -11.21
CA LYS A 508 6.46 1.05 -10.68
C LYS A 508 6.94 2.16 -11.62
N ILE A 509 8.15 2.01 -12.19
CA ILE A 509 8.69 3.00 -13.13
C ILE A 509 7.85 3.04 -14.41
N LEU A 510 7.38 1.88 -14.91
CA LEU A 510 6.49 1.81 -16.07
C LEU A 510 5.09 2.38 -15.80
N VAL A 511 4.56 2.20 -14.58
CA VAL A 511 3.28 2.80 -14.15
C VAL A 511 3.30 4.33 -14.27
N ASP A 512 4.48 4.95 -14.11
CA ASP A 512 4.67 6.40 -14.29
C ASP A 512 4.97 6.82 -15.73
N GLU A 513 5.27 5.88 -16.65
CA GLU A 513 5.53 6.16 -18.07
C GLU A 513 4.21 6.53 -18.77
N PRO A 514 4.05 7.72 -19.35
CA PRO A 514 2.83 8.10 -20.06
C PRO A 514 2.73 7.39 -21.43
N PRO A 515 1.62 6.72 -21.76
CA PRO A 515 1.49 5.97 -23.01
C PRO A 515 1.04 6.91 -24.15
N MET A 516 1.99 7.70 -24.63
CA MET A 516 1.72 8.77 -25.62
C MET A 516 1.33 8.26 -27.01
N THR A 517 1.55 6.98 -27.31
CA THR A 517 1.20 6.36 -28.61
C THR A 517 0.39 5.06 -28.42
N PRO A 518 -0.42 4.66 -29.42
CA PRO A 518 -1.18 3.40 -29.37
C PRO A 518 -0.28 2.17 -29.18
N GLU A 519 0.91 2.17 -29.80
CA GLU A 519 1.88 1.09 -29.69
C GLU A 519 2.47 1.01 -28.27
N LEU A 520 2.72 2.15 -27.64
CA LEU A 520 3.24 2.20 -26.28
C LEU A 520 2.18 1.76 -25.27
N LEU A 521 0.92 2.17 -25.45
CA LEU A 521 -0.20 1.70 -24.63
C LEU A 521 -0.39 0.18 -24.77
N LEU A 522 -0.33 -0.34 -26.00
CA LEU A 522 -0.40 -1.77 -26.25
C LEU A 522 0.77 -2.50 -25.57
N ASN A 523 1.98 -1.94 -25.66
CA ASN A 523 3.17 -2.48 -25.01
C ASN A 523 3.01 -2.58 -23.50
N HIS A 524 2.33 -1.63 -22.84
CA HIS A 524 2.05 -1.74 -21.40
C HIS A 524 1.18 -2.95 -21.08
N PHE A 525 0.15 -3.23 -21.89
CA PHE A 525 -0.68 -4.43 -21.73
C PHE A 525 0.08 -5.73 -22.04
N GLU A 526 0.93 -5.74 -23.08
CA GLU A 526 1.78 -6.88 -23.41
C GLU A 526 2.75 -7.21 -22.27
N LEU A 527 3.40 -6.20 -21.69
CA LEU A 527 4.27 -6.35 -20.53
C LEU A 527 3.47 -6.80 -19.30
N GLY A 528 2.28 -6.23 -19.10
CA GLY A 528 1.26 -6.64 -18.13
C GLY A 528 1.01 -8.14 -18.15
N ALA A 529 0.60 -8.64 -19.31
CA ALA A 529 0.29 -10.05 -19.53
C ALA A 529 1.52 -10.95 -19.41
N LYS A 530 2.67 -10.53 -19.98
CA LYS A 530 3.88 -11.37 -20.04
C LYS A 530 4.56 -11.55 -18.68
N TYR A 531 4.64 -10.48 -17.88
CA TYR A 531 5.39 -10.47 -16.62
C TYR A 531 4.48 -10.40 -15.39
N ASN A 532 3.16 -10.50 -15.56
CA ASN A 532 2.16 -10.38 -14.51
C ASN A 532 2.22 -9.01 -13.79
N PHE A 533 2.37 -7.94 -14.55
CA PHE A 533 2.35 -6.56 -14.05
C PHE A 533 0.91 -6.06 -13.91
N ALA A 534 0.26 -6.48 -12.83
CA ALA A 534 -1.13 -6.13 -12.52
C ALA A 534 -1.32 -4.61 -12.31
N ASN A 535 -0.34 -3.92 -11.70
CA ASN A 535 -0.42 -2.48 -11.47
C ASN A 535 -0.24 -1.69 -12.77
N LEU A 536 0.67 -2.14 -13.65
CA LEU A 536 0.80 -1.52 -14.97
C LEU A 536 -0.48 -1.69 -15.79
N THR A 537 -1.10 -2.87 -15.71
CA THR A 537 -2.38 -3.17 -16.37
C THR A 537 -3.49 -2.28 -15.81
N GLY A 538 -3.69 -2.26 -14.48
CA GLY A 538 -4.70 -1.45 -13.81
C GLY A 538 -4.54 0.06 -14.08
N GLN A 539 -3.31 0.57 -14.04
CA GLN A 539 -3.04 1.97 -14.38
C GLN A 539 -3.33 2.27 -15.86
N SER A 540 -3.01 1.35 -16.76
CA SER A 540 -3.28 1.51 -18.19
C SER A 540 -4.78 1.49 -18.49
N LEU A 541 -5.55 0.65 -17.80
CA LEU A 541 -7.01 0.64 -17.86
C LEU A 541 -7.62 1.95 -17.37
N LEU A 542 -7.15 2.49 -16.24
CA LEU A 542 -7.56 3.81 -15.75
C LEU A 542 -7.27 4.91 -16.78
N ARG A 543 -6.10 4.87 -17.42
CA ARG A 543 -5.71 5.85 -18.44
C ARG A 543 -6.63 5.82 -19.66
N ILE A 544 -7.08 4.65 -20.10
CA ILE A 544 -8.04 4.47 -21.19
C ILE A 544 -9.34 5.22 -20.89
N GLU A 545 -9.88 5.05 -19.68
CA GLU A 545 -11.13 5.70 -19.28
C GLU A 545 -10.99 7.22 -19.09
N ALA A 546 -9.77 7.66 -18.77
CA ALA A 546 -9.40 9.04 -18.55
C ALA A 546 -8.95 9.74 -19.85
N ASN A 547 -7.71 10.22 -19.87
CA ASN A 547 -7.21 11.14 -20.91
C ASN A 547 -6.73 10.42 -22.19
N TYR A 548 -6.72 9.09 -22.24
CA TYR A 548 -6.12 8.32 -23.34
C TYR A 548 -7.14 7.55 -24.20
N LEU A 549 -8.43 7.85 -24.08
CA LEU A 549 -9.48 7.17 -24.86
C LEU A 549 -9.23 7.21 -26.38
N SER A 550 -8.79 8.35 -26.93
CA SER A 550 -8.46 8.49 -28.36
C SER A 550 -7.24 7.67 -28.80
N VAL A 551 -6.30 7.44 -27.88
CA VAL A 551 -5.14 6.56 -28.10
C VAL A 551 -5.60 5.10 -28.07
N ALA A 552 -6.46 4.75 -27.10
CA ALA A 552 -7.04 3.42 -26.95
C ALA A 552 -7.87 2.99 -28.17
N HIS A 553 -8.68 3.89 -28.73
CA HIS A 553 -9.44 3.61 -29.96
C HIS A 553 -8.55 3.30 -31.16
N ARG A 554 -7.37 3.92 -31.27
CA ARG A 554 -6.41 3.58 -32.33
C ARG A 554 -5.63 2.31 -32.02
N MET A 555 -5.48 1.99 -30.74
CA MET A 555 -4.77 0.79 -30.28
C MET A 555 -5.52 -0.49 -30.67
N ILE A 556 -6.85 -0.50 -30.55
CA ILE A 556 -7.66 -1.70 -30.87
C ILE A 556 -7.62 -2.08 -32.36
N ASP A 557 -7.26 -1.13 -33.23
CA ASP A 557 -7.08 -1.36 -34.67
C ASP A 557 -5.72 -2.00 -35.01
N LEU A 558 -4.77 -2.01 -34.07
CA LEU A 558 -3.44 -2.58 -34.32
C LEU A 558 -3.52 -4.11 -34.48
N PRO A 559 -2.79 -4.70 -35.46
CA PRO A 559 -2.76 -6.16 -35.63
C PRO A 559 -2.31 -6.90 -34.36
N ALA A 560 -1.39 -6.32 -33.61
CA ALA A 560 -0.85 -6.88 -32.38
C ALA A 560 -1.89 -6.94 -31.23
N PHE A 561 -2.92 -6.09 -31.23
CA PHE A 561 -3.99 -6.16 -30.22
C PHE A 561 -4.72 -7.51 -30.23
N LYS A 562 -4.89 -8.09 -31.43
CA LYS A 562 -5.51 -9.41 -31.62
C LYS A 562 -4.70 -10.57 -31.03
N THR A 563 -3.44 -10.33 -30.67
CA THR A 563 -2.55 -11.34 -30.06
C THR A 563 -2.65 -11.39 -28.54
N LEU A 564 -3.33 -10.41 -27.91
CA LEU A 564 -3.63 -10.45 -26.48
C LEU A 564 -4.63 -11.56 -26.14
N SER A 565 -4.69 -11.98 -24.88
CA SER A 565 -5.69 -12.96 -24.43
C SER A 565 -7.12 -12.42 -24.57
N SER A 566 -8.10 -13.31 -24.77
CA SER A 566 -9.52 -12.95 -24.85
C SER A 566 -9.98 -12.14 -23.65
N ASP A 567 -9.54 -12.52 -22.45
CA ASP A 567 -9.96 -11.91 -21.19
C ASP A 567 -9.43 -10.49 -21.08
N LEU A 568 -8.16 -10.26 -21.46
CA LEU A 568 -7.58 -8.93 -21.47
C LEU A 568 -8.20 -8.04 -22.54
N GLN A 569 -8.49 -8.59 -23.73
CA GLN A 569 -9.23 -7.86 -24.76
C GLN A 569 -10.62 -7.44 -24.25
N ALA A 570 -11.36 -8.35 -23.62
CA ALA A 570 -12.68 -8.07 -23.04
C ALA A 570 -12.60 -6.98 -21.96
N LEU A 571 -11.59 -7.04 -21.08
CA LEU A 571 -11.37 -6.04 -20.04
C LEU A 571 -11.05 -4.65 -20.63
N ILE A 572 -10.22 -4.58 -21.67
CA ILE A 572 -9.90 -3.33 -22.36
C ILE A 572 -11.17 -2.76 -23.03
N MET A 573 -11.94 -3.61 -23.72
CA MET A 573 -13.17 -3.19 -24.39
C MET A 573 -14.25 -2.75 -23.39
N ASP A 574 -14.36 -3.40 -22.23
CA ASP A 574 -15.18 -2.93 -21.12
C ASP A 574 -14.77 -1.52 -20.70
N ARG A 575 -13.49 -1.26 -20.44
CA ARG A 575 -13.03 0.08 -20.02
C ARG A 575 -13.28 1.15 -21.08
N ILE A 576 -13.08 0.85 -22.36
CA ILE A 576 -13.39 1.78 -23.46
C ILE A 576 -14.88 2.14 -23.49
N SER A 577 -15.76 1.19 -23.17
CA SER A 577 -17.22 1.34 -23.28
C SER A 577 -17.93 1.75 -21.99
N SER A 578 -17.33 1.51 -20.81
CA SER A 578 -18.02 1.63 -19.52
C SER A 578 -18.35 3.07 -19.12
N GLY A 579 -17.58 4.04 -19.61
CA GLY A 579 -17.79 5.47 -19.35
C GLY A 579 -17.56 5.92 -17.89
N TRP A 580 -17.04 5.08 -16.99
CA TRP A 580 -16.89 5.39 -15.55
C TRP A 580 -16.21 6.74 -15.30
N ALA A 581 -15.07 6.98 -15.95
CA ALA A 581 -14.29 8.20 -15.79
C ALA A 581 -14.52 9.24 -16.90
N GLN A 582 -15.31 8.93 -17.94
CA GLN A 582 -15.53 9.83 -19.08
C GLN A 582 -16.35 11.07 -18.70
N THR A 583 -17.28 10.93 -17.76
CA THR A 583 -18.14 12.01 -17.28
C THR A 583 -17.62 12.67 -16.00
N SER A 584 -16.55 12.13 -15.41
CA SER A 584 -16.04 12.57 -14.12
C SER A 584 -14.52 12.53 -14.03
N TRP A 585 -13.93 13.73 -13.90
CA TRP A 585 -12.51 13.88 -13.64
C TRP A 585 -12.05 13.26 -12.31
N ARG A 586 -12.97 13.01 -11.35
CA ARG A 586 -12.63 12.40 -10.04
C ARG A 586 -12.25 10.93 -10.19
N LEU A 587 -13.00 10.17 -11.00
CA LEU A 587 -12.71 8.77 -11.31
C LEU A 587 -11.56 8.60 -12.31
N ALA A 588 -11.17 9.67 -12.99
CA ALA A 588 -10.04 9.72 -13.91
C ALA A 588 -8.71 10.05 -13.21
N ASN A 589 -8.73 10.38 -11.92
CA ASN A 589 -7.56 10.89 -11.22
C ASN A 589 -6.57 9.77 -10.87
N SER A 590 -5.30 9.97 -11.21
CA SER A 590 -4.23 9.05 -10.82
C SER A 590 -3.78 9.24 -9.37
N VAL A 591 -4.31 10.24 -8.67
CA VAL A 591 -4.03 10.54 -7.27
C VAL A 591 -5.29 10.27 -6.45
N PRO A 592 -5.22 9.49 -5.35
CA PRO A 592 -6.38 9.24 -4.50
C PRO A 592 -6.88 10.52 -3.84
N THR A 593 -8.19 10.59 -3.65
CA THR A 593 -8.84 11.64 -2.89
C THR A 593 -8.46 11.56 -1.41
N ARG A 594 -8.30 12.72 -0.78
CA ARG A 594 -8.17 12.84 0.68
C ARG A 594 -9.49 13.18 1.37
N LYS A 595 -10.54 13.44 0.58
CA LYS A 595 -11.88 13.72 1.10
C LYS A 595 -12.49 12.39 1.52
N ILE A 596 -12.18 11.96 2.74
CA ILE A 596 -12.61 10.66 3.27
C ILE A 596 -14.00 10.71 3.88
N ARG A 597 -14.57 11.90 4.13
CA ARG A 597 -15.91 12.04 4.71
C ARG A 597 -16.91 12.40 3.62
N ARG A 598 -17.82 11.47 3.33
CA ARG A 598 -18.82 11.57 2.25
C ARG A 598 -20.23 11.60 2.81
N PHE A 599 -21.08 12.41 2.22
CA PHE A 599 -22.52 12.33 2.43
C PHE A 599 -23.12 11.43 1.37
N VAL A 600 -24.11 10.64 1.78
CA VAL A 600 -24.89 9.80 0.87
C VAL A 600 -26.37 10.00 1.18
N ASN A 601 -27.13 10.27 0.13
CA ASN A 601 -28.58 10.36 0.13
C ASN A 601 -29.16 9.43 -0.93
N GLU A 602 -30.46 9.55 -1.15
CA GLU A 602 -31.23 8.76 -2.12
C GLU A 602 -30.84 9.09 -3.58
N ASP A 603 -30.53 10.35 -3.86
CA ASP A 603 -30.29 10.84 -5.23
C ASP A 603 -28.93 11.54 -5.42
N ASP A 604 -28.23 11.88 -4.34
CA ASP A 604 -27.01 12.67 -4.40
C ASP A 604 -26.05 12.30 -3.27
N GLY A 605 -24.78 12.64 -3.46
CA GLY A 605 -23.71 12.36 -2.53
C GLY A 605 -22.43 13.11 -2.88
N GLY A 606 -21.42 12.93 -2.06
CA GLY A 606 -20.13 13.57 -2.30
C GLY A 606 -19.46 14.11 -1.05
N PRO A 607 -18.34 14.83 -1.24
CA PRO A 607 -17.52 15.30 -0.13
C PRO A 607 -18.27 16.30 0.74
N SER A 608 -17.99 16.26 2.04
CA SER A 608 -18.54 17.24 2.98
C SER A 608 -17.96 18.63 2.70
N ASN A 609 -18.77 19.71 2.78
CA ASN A 609 -18.27 21.09 2.68
C ASN A 609 -17.28 21.44 3.81
N HIS A 610 -17.29 20.67 4.91
CA HIS A 610 -16.35 20.80 6.02
C HIS A 610 -14.99 20.15 5.75
N ASP A 611 -14.83 19.39 4.66
CA ASP A 611 -13.53 18.85 4.24
C ASP A 611 -12.63 19.92 3.60
N ALA A 612 -13.14 21.15 3.38
CA ALA A 612 -12.33 22.26 2.87
C ALA A 612 -11.16 22.63 3.81
N ASP A 613 -11.30 22.35 5.11
CA ASP A 613 -10.31 22.69 6.15
C ASP A 613 -9.49 21.49 6.67
N LEU A 614 -9.72 20.28 6.13
CA LEU A 614 -8.92 19.09 6.49
C LEU A 614 -7.58 19.03 5.73
N ALA A 615 -7.30 19.98 4.84
CA ALA A 615 -5.99 20.16 4.21
C ALA A 615 -4.93 20.77 5.17
N THR A 616 -4.91 20.33 6.42
CA THR A 616 -3.80 20.59 7.34
C THR A 616 -3.13 19.28 7.71
N PHE A 617 -1.84 19.36 8.06
CA PHE A 617 -0.86 18.30 8.36
C PHE A 617 -1.26 17.17 9.31
N ASN A 618 -2.52 17.11 9.75
CA ASN A 618 -3.08 16.09 10.63
C ASN A 618 -3.47 14.78 9.93
N ASP A 619 -3.32 14.65 8.60
CA ASP A 619 -3.68 13.44 7.83
C ASP A 619 -2.56 12.39 7.77
N ILE A 620 -1.32 12.76 8.07
CA ILE A 620 -0.37 11.80 8.64
C ILE A 620 -0.74 11.80 10.11
N ASN A 621 -1.19 10.66 10.65
CA ASN A 621 -1.34 10.56 12.09
C ASN A 621 0.03 10.90 12.68
N SER A 622 0.18 12.11 13.24
CA SER A 622 1.43 12.56 13.84
C SER A 622 1.89 11.54 14.88
N MET A 623 0.96 10.75 15.45
CA MET A 623 1.28 9.61 16.29
C MET A 623 1.82 8.37 15.57
N CYS A 624 1.41 8.09 14.34
CA CYS A 624 2.00 7.00 13.53
C CYS A 624 3.37 7.39 12.98
N ALA A 625 3.57 8.66 12.62
CA ALA A 625 4.87 9.14 12.18
C ALA A 625 5.83 9.37 13.38
N PHE A 626 5.39 10.01 14.46
CA PHE A 626 6.25 10.49 15.54
C PHE A 626 5.95 9.91 16.95
N GLY A 627 4.92 9.07 17.10
CA GLY A 627 4.53 8.43 18.37
C GLY A 627 3.42 9.15 19.16
N GLU A 628 2.76 8.47 20.10
CA GLU A 628 1.73 9.10 20.94
C GLU A 628 2.30 10.25 21.79
N PRO A 629 1.55 11.36 22.00
CA PRO A 629 1.91 12.42 22.94
C PRO A 629 1.88 11.98 24.43
N GLN A 630 1.65 10.71 24.75
CA GLN A 630 1.48 10.28 26.15
C GLN A 630 2.78 10.24 26.96
N ASP A 631 3.95 10.49 26.34
CA ASP A 631 5.19 10.85 27.06
C ASP A 631 5.26 12.36 27.42
N VAL A 632 4.20 13.16 27.16
CA VAL A 632 4.16 14.62 27.42
C VAL A 632 3.45 14.97 28.74
N ARG A 633 2.93 14.00 29.50
CA ARG A 633 2.21 14.29 30.77
C ARG A 633 3.04 14.21 32.05
N ASP A 634 4.34 13.93 31.99
CA ASP A 634 5.19 13.92 33.19
C ASP A 634 5.91 15.26 33.46
N PHE A 635 5.59 16.32 32.71
CA PHE A 635 6.20 17.65 32.92
C PHE A 635 5.27 18.75 33.44
N GLU A 636 3.95 18.54 33.49
CA GLU A 636 3.01 19.56 33.98
C GLU A 636 2.56 19.36 35.45
N GLU A 637 2.84 18.23 36.10
CA GLU A 637 2.46 17.99 37.50
C GLU A 637 3.52 18.36 38.56
N THR A 638 4.72 18.80 38.18
CA THR A 638 5.68 19.39 39.15
C THR A 638 5.62 20.92 39.25
N ALA A 639 4.68 21.58 38.57
CA ALA A 639 4.61 23.04 38.52
C ALA A 639 3.31 23.66 39.04
N VAL A 640 2.47 22.96 39.81
CA VAL A 640 1.41 23.64 40.60
C VAL A 640 1.14 22.89 41.91
N SER A 641 1.80 23.31 43.00
CA SER A 641 1.26 23.10 44.34
C SER A 641 0.95 24.47 44.96
N PRO A 642 -0.28 24.73 45.42
CA PRO A 642 -0.71 26.05 45.85
C PRO A 642 -0.35 26.28 47.31
N VAL A 643 0.57 27.21 47.59
CA VAL A 643 0.66 27.81 48.92
C VAL A 643 -0.19 29.08 48.94
N ARG A 644 -1.45 28.93 49.34
CA ARG A 644 -2.22 30.01 49.96
C ARG A 644 -1.72 30.18 51.40
N SER A 645 -1.26 31.37 51.74
CA SER A 645 -1.80 32.24 52.82
C SER A 645 -0.73 33.07 53.55
N ARG A 646 -0.89 34.40 53.40
CA ARG A 646 -0.77 35.51 54.37
C ARG A 646 -0.67 36.78 53.49
N HIS A 647 -1.65 37.67 53.39
CA HIS A 647 -2.77 38.00 54.27
C HIS A 647 -4.15 37.68 53.70
#